data_AF-A0A182NF58-F1
#
_entry.id   AF-A0A182NF58-F1
#
_cell.length_a   1.000
_cell.length_b   1.000
_cell.length_c   1.000
_cell.angle_alpha   90.00
_cell.angle_beta   90.00
_cell.angle_gamma   90.00
#
_symmetry.space_group_name_H-M   'P 1'
#
loop_
_entity.id
_entity.type
_entity.pdbx_description
1 polymer ?
#
loop_
_entity_poly.entity_id
_entity_poly.type
_entity_poly.pdbx_seq_one_letter_code
_entity_poly.pdbx_strand_id
1 'polypeptide(L)'
;MEKTFKLNTGFNIPLVGYTAVVYRNEEYIGSALKTLLPKYNLKREDIFITSKLISQAGKDEGFVEQMVHRSLANLQTDYLDLYLIHWPGVSGMQVTHPDNVKYRKATWSALSKLQSAGCLRSIGVSNYTVKHLQEMLAECNGIVPAVNQVEWHPYYYQPELLEFCRRHGIFLQAYSSLGSSNTAELRDDATVKAVASKLQRTPAQVLLRWAVQQEIGILPKARSRAHIEENAALAFEIPPEEMKQLNELKDSVGQKITCETRNEMEVDLANRIADACLSKFESLPKTGKPNEAFEWTILSAIVLVRENDIRVVAMGTGTKCLGADELSPRGDRVNDSHAEVLARRAFLRYLLEQIEHAFGGEKESVFVRKDTKFILKPGHSFHFFTTHSPCGDGSIYDWQDGDEAPPAKKSRIGPDPTAAEDENVGMTGGKLVQHDPTGDLMAQTTGRVRTKPGRGVRTLSVSCSDKLARWNVLGVQGALLLLLLDRPIYLESVVLCAGTDHSVAAIRRALWGRFDRWVKGENTLEPPFRRHQPVIVAADNGLLFKYRKNRQPPADAGGKYQPSPCGIVWCDVAGRSHEVEVSGRRHGVTKRKLATPAARLQICKIELFTRFARTYHRVAGSSSSIRDLGVNNLVPASGQQHYDPAAAVASGTPREDKLDATQSHPGEMVPLPVEGVPDIGKLSYTSAKALSVEYRAQWARMRVHMFEKWTEKPDDLGEFSIDADTRS
;
A
#
# COMPACT_ATOMS: atom_id res chain seq x y z
N MET A 1 -16.17 -17.23 -34.50
CA MET A 1 -17.23 -16.98 -33.51
C MET A 1 -18.51 -17.49 -34.13
N GLU A 2 -18.99 -18.65 -33.68
CA GLU A 2 -20.33 -19.13 -34.04
C GLU A 2 -21.38 -18.17 -33.46
N LYS A 3 -22.53 -18.06 -34.13
CA LYS A 3 -23.60 -17.07 -33.92
C LYS A 3 -24.31 -17.13 -32.55
N THR A 4 -23.82 -17.87 -31.57
CA THR A 4 -24.38 -17.91 -30.21
C THR A 4 -23.41 -18.66 -29.31
N PHE A 5 -22.90 -18.02 -28.25
CA PHE A 5 -22.27 -18.75 -27.14
C PHE A 5 -23.39 -19.38 -26.32
N LYS A 6 -23.74 -20.64 -26.64
CA LYS A 6 -24.70 -21.43 -25.85
C LYS A 6 -24.03 -21.84 -24.54
N LEU A 7 -24.28 -21.09 -23.46
CA LEU A 7 -24.32 -21.69 -22.13
C LEU A 7 -25.65 -22.46 -22.06
N ASN A 8 -25.57 -23.77 -21.88
CA ASN A 8 -26.72 -24.67 -21.85
C ASN A 8 -27.52 -24.52 -20.53
N THR A 9 -28.01 -23.30 -20.26
CA THR A 9 -28.86 -22.92 -19.12
C THR A 9 -30.20 -22.32 -19.56
N GLY A 10 -30.51 -22.33 -20.87
CA GLY A 10 -31.75 -21.76 -21.41
C GLY A 10 -31.73 -20.25 -21.65
N PHE A 11 -30.62 -19.55 -21.37
CA PHE A 11 -30.45 -18.14 -21.68
C PHE A 11 -29.47 -17.93 -22.83
N ASN A 12 -29.95 -17.39 -23.97
CA ASN A 12 -29.10 -16.87 -25.04
C ASN A 12 -28.47 -15.57 -24.56
N ILE A 13 -27.22 -15.60 -24.09
CA ILE A 13 -26.51 -14.38 -23.70
C ILE A 13 -25.79 -13.81 -24.93
N PRO A 14 -26.11 -12.59 -25.40
CA PRO A 14 -25.38 -11.90 -26.46
C PRO A 14 -23.92 -11.67 -26.05
N LEU A 15 -23.02 -11.31 -26.99
CA LEU A 15 -21.66 -10.91 -26.60
C LEU A 15 -21.76 -9.74 -25.60
N VAL A 16 -21.27 -9.91 -24.37
CA VAL A 16 -21.44 -8.90 -23.31
C VAL A 16 -20.23 -7.95 -23.30
N GLY A 17 -20.45 -6.68 -23.64
CA GLY A 17 -19.49 -5.60 -23.47
C GLY A 17 -19.68 -4.95 -22.09
N TYR A 18 -18.74 -5.18 -21.17
CA TYR A 18 -18.78 -4.56 -19.85
C TYR A 18 -17.79 -3.41 -19.73
N THR A 19 -18.29 -2.23 -19.37
CA THR A 19 -17.50 -1.03 -19.15
C THR A 19 -17.99 -0.22 -17.95
N ALA A 20 -17.30 0.87 -17.65
CA ALA A 20 -17.70 1.92 -16.72
C ALA A 20 -16.94 3.19 -17.10
N VAL A 21 -17.52 4.36 -16.85
CA VAL A 21 -16.84 5.65 -17.07
C VAL A 21 -15.48 5.70 -16.38
N VAL A 22 -15.38 5.10 -15.19
CA VAL A 22 -14.13 5.04 -14.40
C VAL A 22 -13.03 4.18 -15.03
N TYR A 23 -13.37 3.25 -15.93
CA TYR A 23 -12.38 2.43 -16.64
C TYR A 23 -11.68 3.17 -17.78
N ARG A 24 -12.22 4.32 -18.19
CA ARG A 24 -11.65 5.21 -19.23
C ARG A 24 -11.28 4.49 -20.53
N ASN A 25 -12.08 3.50 -20.92
CA ASN A 25 -11.84 2.68 -22.11
C ASN A 25 -13.05 2.57 -23.06
N GLU A 26 -14.12 3.31 -22.79
CA GLU A 26 -15.34 3.32 -23.61
C GLU A 26 -15.07 3.70 -25.07
N GLU A 27 -14.20 4.68 -25.31
CA GLU A 27 -13.82 5.12 -26.66
C GLU A 27 -13.14 4.01 -27.48
N TYR A 28 -12.27 3.22 -26.84
CA TYR A 28 -11.64 2.06 -27.47
C TYR A 28 -12.65 0.95 -27.77
N ILE A 29 -13.63 0.76 -26.88
CA ILE A 29 -14.72 -0.22 -27.09
C ILE A 29 -15.61 0.24 -28.25
N GLY A 30 -16.00 1.51 -28.33
CA GLY A 30 -16.79 2.05 -29.44
C GLY A 30 -16.07 1.89 -30.79
N SER A 31 -14.77 2.21 -30.82
CA SER A 31 -13.93 2.00 -32.01
C SER A 31 -13.84 0.52 -32.43
N ALA A 32 -13.73 -0.38 -31.44
CA ALA A 32 -13.72 -1.82 -31.67
C ALA A 32 -15.06 -2.31 -32.22
N LEU A 33 -16.19 -1.89 -31.65
CA LEU A 33 -17.52 -2.27 -32.12
C LEU A 33 -17.75 -1.83 -33.57
N LYS A 34 -17.42 -0.58 -33.89
CA LYS A 34 -17.52 -0.04 -35.25
C LYS A 34 -16.74 -0.87 -36.28
N THR A 35 -15.59 -1.41 -35.88
CA THR A 35 -14.73 -2.21 -36.76
C THR A 35 -15.15 -3.68 -36.81
N LEU A 36 -15.50 -4.27 -35.67
CA LEU A 36 -15.68 -5.71 -35.53
C LEU A 36 -17.10 -6.17 -35.84
N LEU A 37 -18.12 -5.35 -35.59
CA LEU A 37 -19.51 -5.74 -35.87
C LEU A 37 -19.73 -6.05 -37.36
N PRO A 38 -19.36 -5.18 -38.32
CA PRO A 38 -19.51 -5.50 -39.73
C PRO A 38 -18.64 -6.68 -40.14
N LYS A 39 -17.41 -6.78 -39.61
CA LYS A 39 -16.46 -7.86 -39.91
C LYS A 39 -17.01 -9.24 -39.59
N TYR A 40 -17.81 -9.37 -38.54
CA TYR A 40 -18.41 -10.64 -38.11
C TYR A 40 -19.89 -10.76 -38.45
N ASN A 41 -20.43 -9.86 -39.28
CA ASN A 41 -21.85 -9.81 -39.65
C ASN A 41 -22.77 -9.76 -38.42
N LEU A 42 -22.38 -8.95 -37.43
CA LEU A 42 -23.13 -8.64 -36.21
C LEU A 42 -23.65 -7.21 -36.29
N LYS A 43 -24.76 -6.95 -35.61
CA LYS A 43 -25.39 -5.65 -35.44
C LYS A 43 -25.25 -5.18 -34.00
N ARG A 44 -25.57 -3.90 -33.74
CA ARG A 44 -25.58 -3.34 -32.38
C ARG A 44 -26.50 -4.10 -31.44
N GLU A 45 -27.66 -4.55 -31.92
CA GLU A 45 -28.66 -5.35 -31.19
C GLU A 45 -28.20 -6.77 -30.83
N ASP A 46 -27.12 -7.27 -31.45
CA ASP A 46 -26.52 -8.58 -31.14
C ASP A 46 -25.54 -8.54 -29.96
N ILE A 47 -25.30 -7.35 -29.37
CA ILE A 47 -24.34 -7.12 -28.29
C ILE A 47 -25.06 -6.51 -27.11
N PHE A 48 -24.78 -7.00 -25.90
CA PHE A 48 -25.30 -6.40 -24.68
C PHE A 48 -24.23 -5.52 -24.04
N ILE A 49 -24.45 -4.21 -23.96
CA ILE A 49 -23.49 -3.25 -23.39
C ILE A 49 -23.96 -2.73 -22.04
N THR A 50 -23.11 -2.89 -21.03
CA THR A 50 -23.32 -2.32 -19.69
C THR A 50 -22.30 -1.23 -19.38
N SER A 51 -22.75 -0.04 -18.96
CA SER A 51 -21.89 1.00 -18.36
C SER A 51 -22.41 1.46 -17.00
N LYS A 52 -21.66 2.31 -16.30
CA LYS A 52 -21.98 2.75 -14.93
C LYS A 52 -21.47 4.16 -14.65
N LEU A 53 -22.19 4.87 -13.80
CA LEU A 53 -21.76 6.16 -13.24
C LEU A 53 -21.52 6.07 -11.72
N ILE A 54 -20.68 6.95 -11.20
CA ILE A 54 -20.60 7.24 -9.76
C ILE A 54 -21.21 8.62 -9.55
N SER A 55 -22.18 8.73 -8.65
CA SER A 55 -22.79 10.02 -8.28
C SER A 55 -21.76 10.92 -7.59
N GLN A 56 -21.85 12.23 -7.76
CA GLN A 56 -20.90 13.20 -7.19
C GLN A 56 -21.62 14.20 -6.27
N ALA A 57 -20.98 14.55 -5.16
CA ALA A 57 -21.52 15.52 -4.22
C ALA A 57 -21.65 16.89 -4.90
N GLY A 58 -22.74 17.61 -4.60
CA GLY A 58 -23.04 18.90 -5.21
C GLY A 58 -23.44 18.86 -6.69
N LYS A 59 -23.56 17.68 -7.31
CA LYS A 59 -24.05 17.53 -8.70
C LYS A 59 -25.52 17.12 -8.72
N ASP A 60 -26.23 17.57 -9.74
CA ASP A 60 -27.67 17.38 -9.91
C ASP A 60 -28.00 16.33 -10.99
N GLU A 61 -29.29 16.21 -11.32
CA GLU A 61 -29.77 15.30 -12.38
C GLU A 61 -29.14 15.62 -13.75
N GLY A 62 -28.90 16.91 -14.06
CA GLY A 62 -28.31 17.34 -15.33
C GLY A 62 -26.89 16.82 -15.53
N PHE A 63 -26.11 16.68 -14.45
CA PHE A 63 -24.81 16.00 -14.51
C PHE A 63 -24.94 14.52 -14.89
N VAL A 64 -25.94 13.81 -14.36
CA VAL A 64 -26.18 12.39 -14.66
C VAL A 64 -26.50 12.20 -16.14
N GLU A 65 -27.37 13.06 -16.69
CA GLU A 65 -27.70 13.07 -18.12
C GLU A 65 -26.45 13.30 -18.98
N GLN A 66 -25.61 14.29 -18.64
CA GLN A 66 -24.36 14.54 -19.34
C GLN A 66 -23.43 13.32 -19.34
N MET A 67 -23.31 12.60 -18.23
CA MET A 67 -22.46 11.41 -18.14
C MET A 67 -22.98 10.25 -18.98
N VAL A 68 -24.30 10.06 -19.05
CA VAL A 68 -24.90 9.04 -19.91
C VAL A 68 -24.68 9.38 -21.38
N HIS A 69 -24.93 10.63 -21.79
CA HIS A 69 -24.68 11.07 -23.17
C HIS A 69 -23.20 10.97 -23.56
N ARG A 70 -22.29 11.28 -22.63
CA ARG A 70 -20.86 11.07 -22.85
C ARG A 70 -20.52 9.59 -23.06
N SER A 71 -21.12 8.70 -22.29
CA SER A 71 -20.91 7.25 -22.45
C SER A 71 -21.41 6.76 -23.81
N LEU A 72 -22.60 7.20 -24.24
CA LEU A 72 -23.14 6.92 -25.57
C LEU A 72 -22.23 7.40 -26.70
N ALA A 73 -21.72 8.64 -26.59
CA ALA A 73 -20.80 9.21 -27.57
C ALA A 73 -19.48 8.44 -27.63
N ASN A 74 -18.88 8.12 -26.48
CA ASN A 74 -17.64 7.34 -26.41
C ASN A 74 -17.82 5.94 -27.04
N LEU A 75 -18.94 5.28 -26.73
CA LEU A 75 -19.27 3.95 -27.24
C LEU A 75 -19.78 3.97 -28.68
N GLN A 76 -20.02 5.15 -29.25
CA GLN A 76 -20.53 5.38 -30.61
C GLN A 76 -21.83 4.60 -30.86
N THR A 77 -22.79 4.71 -29.93
CA THR A 77 -24.08 4.02 -29.96
C THR A 77 -25.20 4.93 -29.45
N ASP A 78 -26.42 4.72 -29.93
CA ASP A 78 -27.58 5.54 -29.55
C ASP A 78 -28.27 5.06 -28.26
N TYR A 79 -28.00 3.82 -27.85
CA TYR A 79 -28.52 3.25 -26.61
C TYR A 79 -27.52 2.34 -25.89
N LEU A 80 -27.76 2.15 -24.59
CA LEU A 80 -27.12 1.13 -23.74
C LEU A 80 -28.15 0.14 -23.23
N ASP A 81 -27.75 -1.13 -23.14
CA ASP A 81 -28.63 -2.22 -22.71
C ASP A 81 -28.86 -2.16 -21.20
N LEU A 82 -27.82 -1.82 -20.45
CA LEU A 82 -27.87 -1.66 -19.00
C LEU A 82 -26.99 -0.49 -18.54
N TYR A 83 -27.53 0.35 -17.65
CA TYR A 83 -26.76 1.40 -16.99
C TYR A 83 -26.91 1.30 -15.48
N LEU A 84 -25.78 1.25 -14.77
CA LEU A 84 -25.79 1.04 -13.32
C LEU A 84 -25.35 2.29 -12.54
N ILE A 85 -25.97 2.53 -11.40
CA ILE A 85 -25.34 3.32 -10.33
C ILE A 85 -24.24 2.45 -9.72
N HIS A 86 -22.98 2.86 -9.84
CA HIS A 86 -21.81 2.03 -9.55
C HIS A 86 -21.60 1.78 -8.04
N TRP A 87 -22.00 2.73 -7.19
CA TRP A 87 -21.83 2.63 -5.73
C TRP A 87 -23.02 3.30 -5.02
N PRO A 88 -23.47 2.80 -3.86
CA PRO A 88 -24.54 3.45 -3.08
C PRO A 88 -24.10 4.77 -2.43
N GLY A 89 -22.80 4.94 -2.20
CA GLY A 89 -22.23 6.19 -1.71
C GLY A 89 -21.94 7.19 -2.85
N VAL A 90 -21.87 8.47 -2.48
CA VAL A 90 -21.60 9.58 -3.38
C VAL A 90 -20.11 9.95 -3.32
N SER A 91 -19.49 10.13 -4.47
CA SER A 91 -18.10 10.61 -4.55
C SER A 91 -17.98 12.01 -3.95
N GLY A 92 -17.00 12.21 -3.07
CA GLY A 92 -16.83 13.46 -2.31
C GLY A 92 -17.77 13.59 -1.12
N MET A 93 -18.26 12.47 -0.58
CA MET A 93 -19.10 12.44 0.62
C MET A 93 -18.83 11.16 1.43
N GLN A 94 -18.90 11.24 2.76
CA GLN A 94 -18.80 10.06 3.62
C GLN A 94 -19.96 9.10 3.35
N VAL A 95 -19.73 7.78 3.40
CA VAL A 95 -20.75 6.76 3.11
C VAL A 95 -21.95 6.82 4.06
N THR A 96 -21.72 7.24 5.31
CA THR A 96 -22.74 7.38 6.36
C THR A 96 -23.50 8.69 6.30
N HIS A 97 -23.10 9.63 5.44
CA HIS A 97 -23.72 10.95 5.38
C HIS A 97 -25.20 10.84 4.97
N PRO A 98 -26.14 11.52 5.65
CA PRO A 98 -27.58 11.38 5.39
C PRO A 98 -27.98 11.80 3.98
N ASP A 99 -27.26 12.76 3.37
CA ASP A 99 -27.55 13.20 2.00
C ASP A 99 -27.23 12.17 0.91
N ASN A 100 -26.50 11.08 1.19
CA ASN A 100 -26.33 10.01 0.20
C ASN A 100 -27.68 9.50 -0.32
N VAL A 101 -28.67 9.42 0.58
CA VAL A 101 -30.06 9.06 0.27
C VAL A 101 -30.63 10.00 -0.79
N LYS A 102 -30.47 11.32 -0.59
CA LYS A 102 -30.94 12.36 -1.51
C LYS A 102 -30.29 12.23 -2.88
N TYR A 103 -28.98 12.03 -2.95
CA TYR A 103 -28.26 11.91 -4.22
C TYR A 103 -28.55 10.60 -4.96
N ARG A 104 -28.72 9.48 -4.24
CA ARG A 104 -29.18 8.21 -4.84
C ARG A 104 -30.53 8.39 -5.53
N LYS A 105 -31.47 9.05 -4.85
CA LYS A 105 -32.80 9.36 -5.40
C LYS A 105 -32.74 10.23 -6.64
N ALA A 106 -31.99 11.34 -6.58
CA ALA A 106 -31.79 12.22 -7.73
C ALA A 106 -31.17 11.47 -8.92
N THR A 107 -30.17 10.62 -8.65
CA THR A 107 -29.54 9.80 -9.69
C THR A 107 -30.52 8.80 -10.29
N TRP A 108 -31.31 8.11 -9.47
CA TRP A 108 -32.31 7.15 -9.94
C TRP A 108 -33.41 7.82 -10.77
N SER A 109 -33.86 9.00 -10.34
CA SER A 109 -34.82 9.84 -11.06
C SER A 109 -34.30 10.22 -12.45
N ALA A 110 -33.05 10.70 -12.56
CA ALA A 110 -32.43 11.03 -13.83
C ALA A 110 -32.30 9.81 -14.76
N LEU A 111 -31.85 8.66 -14.23
CA LEU A 111 -31.74 7.43 -15.01
C LEU A 111 -33.11 6.91 -15.49
N SER A 112 -34.16 7.06 -14.66
CA SER A 112 -35.53 6.69 -15.01
C SER A 112 -36.07 7.53 -16.19
N LYS A 113 -35.76 8.83 -16.21
CA LYS A 113 -36.09 9.73 -17.34
C LYS A 113 -35.37 9.30 -18.62
N LEU A 114 -34.08 9.00 -18.52
CA LEU A 114 -33.25 8.56 -19.65
C LEU A 114 -33.66 7.17 -20.18
N GLN A 115 -34.15 6.29 -19.31
CA GLN A 115 -34.76 5.02 -19.72
C GLN A 115 -36.05 5.26 -20.50
N SER A 116 -36.92 6.14 -20.00
CA SER A 116 -38.17 6.52 -20.66
C SER A 116 -37.93 7.19 -22.02
N ALA A 117 -36.82 7.92 -22.15
CA ALA A 117 -36.38 8.53 -23.41
C ALA A 117 -35.76 7.53 -24.41
N GLY A 118 -35.56 6.26 -24.02
CA GLY A 118 -35.05 5.20 -24.88
C GLY A 118 -33.52 5.13 -25.00
N CYS A 119 -32.78 6.04 -24.35
CA CYS A 119 -31.31 6.01 -24.31
C CYS A 119 -30.76 4.82 -23.52
N LEU A 120 -31.52 4.37 -22.53
CA LEU A 120 -31.18 3.23 -21.67
C LEU A 120 -32.31 2.20 -21.79
N ARG A 121 -31.99 0.94 -22.10
CA ARG A 121 -33.01 -0.14 -22.14
C ARG A 121 -33.38 -0.59 -20.72
N SER A 122 -32.38 -0.75 -19.87
CA SER A 122 -32.54 -1.10 -18.46
C SER A 122 -31.61 -0.28 -17.59
N ILE A 123 -32.05 -0.05 -16.35
CA ILE A 123 -31.26 0.63 -15.33
C ILE A 123 -31.16 -0.26 -14.09
N GLY A 124 -30.07 -0.11 -13.35
CA GLY A 124 -29.82 -0.92 -12.18
C GLY A 124 -28.81 -0.28 -11.24
N VAL A 125 -28.35 -1.08 -10.29
CA VAL A 125 -27.42 -0.65 -9.24
C VAL A 125 -26.25 -1.62 -9.11
N SER A 126 -25.23 -1.19 -8.40
CA SER A 126 -24.07 -2.01 -8.08
C SER A 126 -23.63 -1.71 -6.65
N ASN A 127 -23.29 -2.77 -5.91
CA ASN A 127 -22.85 -2.72 -4.51
C ASN A 127 -23.92 -2.29 -3.50
N TYR A 128 -25.20 -2.46 -3.86
CA TYR A 128 -26.30 -2.14 -2.95
C TYR A 128 -26.57 -3.34 -2.03
N THR A 129 -26.65 -3.07 -0.72
CA THR A 129 -27.11 -4.01 0.29
C THR A 129 -28.64 -4.04 0.37
N VAL A 130 -29.19 -4.96 1.16
CA VAL A 130 -30.64 -5.08 1.38
C VAL A 130 -31.24 -3.74 1.84
N LYS A 131 -30.58 -3.04 2.78
CA LYS A 131 -31.00 -1.73 3.27
C LYS A 131 -31.11 -0.70 2.14
N HIS A 132 -30.08 -0.63 1.29
CA HIS A 132 -30.06 0.28 0.15
C HIS A 132 -31.13 -0.05 -0.89
N LEU A 133 -31.36 -1.34 -1.16
CA LEU A 133 -32.42 -1.77 -2.08
C LEU A 133 -33.81 -1.47 -1.52
N GLN A 134 -34.05 -1.67 -0.22
CA GLN A 134 -35.32 -1.33 0.43
C GLN A 134 -35.62 0.17 0.32
N GLU A 135 -34.63 1.01 0.59
CA GLU A 135 -34.74 2.47 0.40
C GLU A 135 -35.10 2.82 -1.04
N MET A 136 -34.37 2.24 -2.00
CA MET A 136 -34.60 2.51 -3.41
C MET A 136 -36.00 2.05 -3.85
N LEU A 137 -36.44 0.85 -3.46
CA LEU A 137 -37.76 0.31 -3.80
C LEU A 137 -38.92 1.12 -3.22
N ALA A 138 -38.72 1.78 -2.07
CA ALA A 138 -39.72 2.69 -1.52
C ALA A 138 -39.97 3.91 -2.40
N GLU A 139 -39.00 4.28 -3.26
CA GLU A 139 -38.99 5.54 -4.02
C GLU A 139 -38.66 5.37 -5.50
N CYS A 140 -38.75 4.14 -6.02
CA CYS A 140 -38.35 3.81 -7.39
C CYS A 140 -39.36 4.24 -8.45
N ASN A 141 -40.47 4.88 -8.07
CA ASN A 141 -41.53 5.38 -8.95
C ASN A 141 -42.00 4.35 -9.99
N GLY A 142 -42.12 3.08 -9.58
CA GLY A 142 -42.56 1.97 -10.43
C GLY A 142 -41.47 1.30 -11.28
N ILE A 143 -40.24 1.83 -11.33
CA ILE A 143 -39.12 1.22 -12.07
C ILE A 143 -38.20 0.51 -11.09
N VAL A 144 -38.39 -0.79 -10.93
CA VAL A 144 -37.52 -1.64 -10.10
C VAL A 144 -36.15 -1.80 -10.77
N PRO A 145 -35.02 -1.77 -10.03
CA PRO A 145 -33.70 -2.03 -10.60
C PRO A 145 -33.65 -3.40 -11.28
N ALA A 146 -33.31 -3.42 -12.57
CA ALA A 146 -33.22 -4.68 -13.31
C ALA A 146 -32.08 -5.57 -12.80
N VAL A 147 -30.99 -4.95 -12.34
CA VAL A 147 -29.77 -5.64 -11.88
C VAL A 147 -29.24 -5.02 -10.60
N ASN A 148 -28.77 -5.85 -9.67
CA ASN A 148 -27.83 -5.47 -8.62
C ASN A 148 -26.51 -6.21 -8.83
N GLN A 149 -25.46 -5.47 -9.19
CA GLN A 149 -24.15 -6.03 -9.46
C GLN A 149 -23.23 -5.93 -8.23
N VAL A 150 -22.78 -7.05 -7.68
CA VAL A 150 -22.02 -7.09 -6.40
C VAL A 150 -20.81 -8.02 -6.47
N GLU A 151 -19.84 -7.81 -5.57
CA GLU A 151 -18.80 -8.82 -5.32
C GLU A 151 -19.50 -10.09 -4.86
N TRP A 152 -19.14 -11.23 -5.45
CA TRP A 152 -19.81 -12.48 -5.13
C TRP A 152 -18.92 -13.69 -5.43
N HIS A 153 -18.52 -14.37 -4.36
CA HIS A 153 -17.69 -15.58 -4.38
C HIS A 153 -17.83 -16.31 -3.02
N PRO A 154 -17.36 -17.56 -2.86
CA PRO A 154 -17.43 -18.31 -1.60
C PRO A 154 -17.05 -17.55 -0.31
N TYR A 155 -15.94 -16.81 -0.28
CA TYR A 155 -15.58 -15.98 0.90
C TYR A 155 -16.52 -14.79 1.17
N TYR A 156 -17.39 -14.46 0.23
CA TYR A 156 -18.25 -13.28 0.23
C TYR A 156 -19.67 -13.68 -0.19
N TYR A 157 -20.20 -14.70 0.49
CA TYR A 157 -21.52 -15.27 0.25
C TYR A 157 -22.59 -14.63 1.14
N GLN A 158 -23.52 -13.87 0.55
CA GLN A 158 -24.58 -13.13 1.24
C GLN A 158 -25.99 -13.65 0.88
N PRO A 159 -26.44 -14.79 1.46
CA PRO A 159 -27.70 -15.43 1.07
C PRO A 159 -28.93 -14.53 1.23
N GLU A 160 -28.93 -13.67 2.24
CA GLU A 160 -30.01 -12.71 2.49
C GLU A 160 -30.20 -11.71 1.35
N LEU A 161 -29.08 -11.22 0.78
CA LEU A 161 -29.12 -10.31 -0.37
C LEU A 161 -29.62 -11.01 -1.62
N LEU A 162 -29.16 -12.24 -1.88
CA LEU A 162 -29.63 -13.04 -3.01
C LEU A 162 -31.13 -13.28 -2.94
N GLU A 163 -31.65 -13.69 -1.78
CA GLU A 163 -33.07 -13.95 -1.59
C GLU A 163 -33.90 -12.67 -1.65
N PHE A 164 -33.38 -11.55 -1.15
CA PHE A 164 -34.02 -10.25 -1.31
C PHE A 164 -34.14 -9.88 -2.80
N CYS A 165 -33.05 -9.96 -3.56
CA CYS A 165 -33.04 -9.67 -4.98
C CYS A 165 -34.06 -10.54 -5.74
N ARG A 166 -34.11 -11.85 -5.48
CA ARG A 166 -35.07 -12.77 -6.10
C ARG A 166 -36.52 -12.39 -5.83
N ARG A 167 -36.87 -12.14 -4.56
CA ARG A 167 -38.24 -11.77 -4.17
C ARG A 167 -38.73 -10.49 -4.85
N HIS A 168 -37.82 -9.57 -5.18
CA HIS A 168 -38.13 -8.30 -5.83
C HIS A 168 -37.88 -8.31 -7.34
N GLY A 169 -37.56 -9.45 -7.95
CA GLY A 169 -37.30 -9.55 -9.39
C GLY A 169 -36.04 -8.80 -9.86
N ILE A 170 -35.07 -8.60 -8.97
CA ILE A 170 -33.79 -7.95 -9.25
C ILE A 170 -32.77 -9.03 -9.60
N PHE A 171 -32.19 -8.97 -10.81
CA PHE A 171 -31.18 -9.94 -11.22
C PHE A 171 -29.83 -9.65 -10.54
N LEU A 172 -29.25 -10.63 -9.85
CA LEU A 172 -27.94 -10.47 -9.21
C LEU A 172 -26.84 -10.79 -10.22
N GLN A 173 -25.84 -9.90 -10.34
CA GLN A 173 -24.69 -10.10 -11.21
C GLN A 173 -23.37 -10.02 -10.43
N ALA A 174 -22.60 -11.09 -10.45
CA ALA A 174 -21.33 -11.23 -9.76
C ALA A 174 -20.18 -10.56 -10.51
N TYR A 175 -19.36 -9.80 -9.78
CA TYR A 175 -17.98 -9.49 -10.15
C TYR A 175 -17.00 -10.13 -9.16
N SER A 176 -15.72 -10.19 -9.52
CA SER A 176 -14.65 -10.79 -8.71
C SER A 176 -14.92 -12.24 -8.27
N SER A 177 -15.61 -13.03 -9.09
CA SER A 177 -15.97 -14.42 -8.75
C SER A 177 -14.77 -15.35 -8.47
N LEU A 178 -13.56 -14.94 -8.86
CA LEU A 178 -12.31 -15.67 -8.60
C LEU A 178 -11.55 -15.14 -7.36
N GLY A 179 -12.16 -14.25 -6.58
CA GLY A 179 -11.52 -13.46 -5.51
C GLY A 179 -11.07 -12.07 -5.98
N SER A 180 -10.76 -11.19 -5.04
CA SER A 180 -10.21 -9.84 -5.27
C SER A 180 -8.73 -9.77 -4.86
N SER A 181 -8.04 -8.67 -5.21
CA SER A 181 -6.62 -8.44 -4.87
C SER A 181 -6.32 -8.46 -3.37
N ASN A 182 -7.37 -8.43 -2.54
CA ASN A 182 -7.29 -8.29 -1.10
C ASN A 182 -7.81 -9.54 -0.36
N THR A 183 -8.13 -10.61 -1.08
CA THR A 183 -8.39 -11.96 -0.52
C THR A 183 -7.23 -12.86 -0.90
N ALA A 184 -6.87 -13.84 -0.05
CA ALA A 184 -5.99 -14.94 -0.48
C ALA A 184 -6.51 -15.52 -1.81
N GLU A 185 -5.63 -15.93 -2.73
CA GLU A 185 -6.07 -16.45 -4.03
C GLU A 185 -7.08 -17.59 -3.84
N LEU A 186 -8.36 -17.33 -4.11
CA LEU A 186 -9.45 -18.28 -3.87
C LEU A 186 -9.30 -19.56 -4.69
N ARG A 187 -8.58 -19.47 -5.81
CA ARG A 187 -8.17 -20.61 -6.65
C ARG A 187 -7.21 -21.55 -5.93
N ASP A 188 -6.50 -21.06 -4.92
CA ASP A 188 -5.53 -21.81 -4.14
C ASP A 188 -6.10 -22.43 -2.86
N ASP A 189 -7.35 -22.10 -2.50
CA ASP A 189 -8.04 -22.64 -1.35
C ASP A 189 -8.16 -24.18 -1.42
N ALA A 190 -7.92 -24.85 -0.30
CA ALA A 190 -7.88 -26.30 -0.23
C ALA A 190 -9.25 -26.94 -0.53
N THR A 191 -10.35 -26.32 -0.07
CA THR A 191 -11.71 -26.79 -0.32
C THR A 191 -12.06 -26.61 -1.79
N VAL A 192 -11.75 -25.43 -2.36
CA VAL A 192 -11.98 -25.16 -3.78
C VAL A 192 -11.21 -26.16 -4.66
N LYS A 193 -9.94 -26.43 -4.33
CA LYS A 193 -9.11 -27.44 -5.03
C LYS A 193 -9.66 -28.86 -4.89
N ALA A 194 -10.14 -29.23 -3.69
CA ALA A 194 -10.71 -30.55 -3.46
C ALA A 194 -11.99 -30.76 -4.29
N VAL A 195 -12.89 -29.77 -4.31
CA VAL A 195 -14.11 -29.79 -5.13
C VAL A 195 -13.75 -29.83 -6.62
N ALA A 196 -12.81 -29.00 -7.06
CA ALA A 196 -12.33 -28.96 -8.45
C ALA A 196 -11.77 -30.32 -8.91
N SER A 197 -10.94 -30.96 -8.07
CA SER A 197 -10.41 -32.30 -8.32
C SER A 197 -11.53 -33.34 -8.44
N LYS A 198 -12.49 -33.34 -7.51
CA LYS A 198 -13.63 -34.26 -7.51
C LYS A 198 -14.49 -34.13 -8.77
N LEU A 199 -14.67 -32.90 -9.27
CA LEU A 199 -15.47 -32.62 -10.46
C LEU A 199 -14.68 -32.69 -11.77
N GLN A 200 -13.37 -32.95 -11.71
CA GLN A 200 -12.46 -32.90 -12.87
C GLN A 200 -12.56 -31.55 -13.62
N ARG A 201 -12.63 -30.46 -12.86
CA ARG A 201 -12.70 -29.08 -13.35
C ARG A 201 -11.58 -28.24 -12.77
N THR A 202 -11.34 -27.07 -13.34
CA THR A 202 -10.40 -26.12 -12.73
C THR A 202 -11.05 -25.40 -11.55
N PRO A 203 -10.26 -24.92 -10.56
CA PRO A 203 -10.77 -24.05 -9.50
C PRO A 203 -11.55 -22.85 -10.03
N ALA A 204 -11.11 -22.25 -11.15
CA ALA A 204 -11.80 -21.14 -11.77
C ALA A 204 -13.19 -21.54 -12.29
N GLN A 205 -13.30 -22.67 -12.97
CA GLN A 205 -14.59 -23.19 -13.44
C GLN A 205 -15.54 -23.49 -12.29
N VAL A 206 -15.06 -24.10 -11.20
CA VAL A 206 -15.89 -24.36 -10.01
C VAL A 206 -16.42 -23.05 -9.42
N LEU A 207 -15.58 -22.04 -9.25
CA LEU A 207 -15.97 -20.74 -8.69
C LEU A 207 -16.98 -20.00 -9.57
N LEU A 208 -16.78 -20.02 -10.90
CA LEU A 208 -17.73 -19.41 -11.84
C LEU A 208 -19.05 -20.18 -11.88
N ARG A 209 -18.99 -21.52 -11.93
CA ARG A 209 -20.18 -22.37 -11.93
C ARG A 209 -20.96 -22.25 -10.63
N TRP A 210 -20.28 -22.09 -9.49
CA TRP A 210 -20.92 -21.88 -8.19
C TRP A 210 -21.85 -20.67 -8.19
N ALA A 211 -21.47 -19.56 -8.83
CA ALA A 211 -22.36 -18.41 -9.00
C ALA A 211 -23.47 -18.70 -10.02
N VAL A 212 -23.13 -19.24 -11.21
CA VAL A 212 -24.12 -19.52 -12.28
C VAL A 212 -25.21 -20.48 -11.83
N GLN A 213 -24.88 -21.50 -11.05
CA GLN A 213 -25.84 -22.49 -10.54
C GLN A 213 -26.80 -21.90 -9.49
N GLN A 214 -26.47 -20.75 -8.92
CA GLN A 214 -27.38 -19.96 -8.08
C GLN A 214 -28.20 -18.96 -8.89
N GLU A 215 -28.18 -19.07 -10.23
CA GLU A 215 -28.85 -18.16 -11.17
C GLU A 215 -28.29 -16.72 -11.11
N ILE A 216 -27.01 -16.60 -10.76
CA ILE A 216 -26.31 -15.32 -10.69
C ILE A 216 -25.51 -15.12 -11.98
N GLY A 217 -25.67 -13.97 -12.62
CA GLY A 217 -24.86 -13.62 -13.80
C GLY A 217 -23.40 -13.42 -13.44
N ILE A 218 -22.46 -13.79 -14.30
CA ILE A 218 -21.02 -13.67 -14.03
C ILE A 218 -20.32 -12.78 -15.07
N LEU A 219 -19.25 -12.09 -14.66
CA LEU A 219 -18.45 -11.22 -15.52
C LEU A 219 -16.94 -11.57 -15.49
N PRO A 220 -16.54 -12.79 -15.88
CA PRO A 220 -15.14 -13.18 -15.82
C PRO A 220 -14.31 -12.42 -16.85
N LYS A 221 -13.22 -11.79 -16.39
CA LYS A 221 -12.27 -11.11 -17.27
C LYS A 221 -11.18 -12.08 -17.72
N ALA A 222 -10.97 -12.20 -19.03
CA ALA A 222 -9.86 -12.94 -19.62
C ALA A 222 -9.16 -12.12 -20.72
N ARG A 223 -7.86 -12.39 -20.93
CA ARG A 223 -7.04 -11.78 -21.98
C ARG A 223 -6.49 -12.80 -22.99
N SER A 224 -6.47 -14.09 -22.63
CA SER A 224 -6.05 -15.18 -23.50
C SER A 224 -7.28 -15.91 -24.03
N ARG A 225 -7.19 -16.41 -25.27
CA ARG A 225 -8.24 -17.23 -25.86
C ARG A 225 -8.54 -18.47 -25.01
N ALA A 226 -7.51 -19.13 -24.50
CA ALA A 226 -7.63 -20.30 -23.64
C ALA A 226 -8.49 -20.01 -22.39
N HIS A 227 -8.25 -18.90 -21.68
CA HIS A 227 -9.08 -18.56 -20.50
C HIS A 227 -10.50 -18.14 -20.88
N ILE A 228 -10.72 -17.54 -22.06
CA ILE A 228 -12.08 -17.22 -22.54
C ILE A 228 -12.87 -18.52 -22.76
N GLU A 229 -12.25 -19.51 -23.42
CA GLU A 229 -12.85 -20.82 -23.68
C GLU A 229 -13.08 -21.58 -22.35
N GLU A 230 -12.10 -21.54 -21.43
CA GLU A 230 -12.23 -22.14 -20.10
C GLU A 230 -13.38 -21.52 -19.27
N ASN A 231 -13.47 -20.18 -19.23
CA ASN A 231 -14.51 -19.45 -18.51
C ASN A 231 -15.90 -19.68 -19.09
N ALA A 232 -16.00 -20.03 -20.38
CA ALA A 232 -17.26 -20.35 -21.05
C ALA A 232 -17.68 -21.81 -20.84
N ALA A 233 -16.75 -22.71 -20.52
CA ALA A 233 -17.00 -24.15 -20.35
C ALA A 233 -17.62 -24.49 -18.98
N LEU A 234 -18.82 -23.94 -18.71
CA LEU A 234 -19.54 -24.10 -17.44
C LEU A 234 -20.75 -25.05 -17.53
N ALA A 235 -20.78 -25.91 -18.56
CA ALA A 235 -21.81 -26.92 -18.77
C ALA A 235 -21.55 -28.17 -17.90
N PHE A 236 -21.59 -28.01 -16.58
CA PHE A 236 -21.53 -29.07 -15.58
C PHE A 236 -22.31 -28.63 -14.34
N GLU A 237 -22.59 -29.54 -13.42
CA GLU A 237 -23.30 -29.24 -12.18
C GLU A 237 -22.41 -29.52 -10.97
N ILE A 238 -22.45 -28.64 -9.97
CA ILE A 238 -21.82 -28.86 -8.67
C ILE A 238 -22.85 -29.58 -7.80
N PRO A 239 -22.58 -30.79 -7.28
CA PRO A 239 -23.56 -31.49 -6.47
C PRO A 239 -23.86 -30.76 -5.14
N PRO A 240 -25.00 -31.04 -4.49
CA PRO A 240 -25.45 -30.29 -3.31
C PRO A 240 -24.45 -30.25 -2.14
N GLU A 241 -23.70 -31.33 -1.94
CA GLU A 241 -22.72 -31.42 -0.85
C GLU A 241 -21.53 -30.47 -1.09
N GLU A 242 -20.98 -30.46 -2.31
CA GLU A 242 -19.91 -29.54 -2.69
C GLU A 242 -20.39 -28.09 -2.73
N MET A 243 -21.63 -27.84 -3.18
CA MET A 243 -22.24 -26.50 -3.10
C MET A 243 -22.30 -26.02 -1.65
N LYS A 244 -22.70 -26.90 -0.73
CA LYS A 244 -22.72 -26.59 0.71
C LYS A 244 -21.32 -26.28 1.25
N GLN A 245 -20.32 -27.10 0.92
CA GLN A 245 -18.92 -26.85 1.31
C GLN A 245 -18.43 -25.48 0.83
N LEU A 246 -18.74 -25.10 -0.41
CA LEU A 246 -18.38 -23.79 -0.95
C LEU A 246 -19.17 -22.64 -0.29
N ASN A 247 -20.43 -22.84 0.08
CA ASN A 247 -21.26 -21.84 0.78
C ASN A 247 -20.81 -21.60 2.24
N GLU A 248 -20.17 -22.59 2.85
CA GLU A 248 -19.66 -22.56 4.22
C GLU A 248 -18.22 -22.07 4.32
N LEU A 249 -17.58 -21.78 3.17
CA LEU A 249 -16.21 -21.27 3.10
C LEU A 249 -16.08 -19.95 3.85
N LYS A 250 -15.05 -19.86 4.71
CA LYS A 250 -14.71 -18.64 5.46
C LYS A 250 -13.34 -18.16 5.02
N ASP A 251 -13.17 -16.85 4.89
CA ASP A 251 -11.84 -16.28 4.75
C ASP A 251 -11.01 -16.63 6.00
N SER A 252 -9.69 -16.52 5.89
CA SER A 252 -8.67 -16.62 6.94
C SER A 252 -8.94 -15.81 8.23
N VAL A 253 -9.93 -14.89 8.21
CA VAL A 253 -10.40 -14.08 9.35
C VAL A 253 -11.70 -14.62 10.00
N GLY A 254 -12.27 -15.73 9.49
CA GLY A 254 -13.38 -16.45 10.13
C GLY A 254 -14.78 -15.82 10.02
N GLN A 255 -14.95 -14.71 9.28
CA GLN A 255 -16.24 -14.02 9.11
C GLN A 255 -16.70 -13.97 7.64
N LYS A 256 -18.03 -13.94 7.42
CA LYS A 256 -18.65 -13.62 6.12
C LYS A 256 -18.59 -12.10 5.94
N ILE A 257 -17.83 -11.64 4.96
CA ILE A 257 -17.58 -10.21 4.73
C ILE A 257 -18.66 -9.68 3.77
N THR A 258 -19.23 -8.49 4.04
CA THR A 258 -19.94 -7.60 3.10
C THR A 258 -19.12 -6.32 2.87
N CYS A 259 -19.45 -5.47 1.91
CA CYS A 259 -18.63 -4.31 1.51
C CYS A 259 -18.78 -3.17 2.51
N GLU A 260 -19.98 -3.02 3.06
CA GLU A 260 -20.27 -2.14 4.20
C GLU A 260 -19.56 -2.64 5.43
N THR A 261 -19.73 -3.92 5.80
CA THR A 261 -19.03 -4.48 6.98
C THR A 261 -17.52 -4.46 6.81
N ARG A 262 -17.00 -4.58 5.59
CA ARG A 262 -15.55 -4.51 5.31
C ARG A 262 -15.02 -3.12 5.59
N ASN A 263 -15.67 -2.08 5.05
CA ASN A 263 -15.27 -0.70 5.32
C ASN A 263 -15.43 -0.38 6.83
N GLU A 264 -16.50 -0.84 7.46
CA GLU A 264 -16.71 -0.71 8.91
C GLU A 264 -15.62 -1.43 9.72
N MET A 265 -15.21 -2.63 9.33
CA MET A 265 -14.11 -3.38 9.96
C MET A 265 -12.75 -2.69 9.76
N GLU A 266 -12.49 -2.14 8.57
CA GLU A 266 -11.25 -1.39 8.28
C GLU A 266 -11.18 -0.11 9.11
N VAL A 267 -12.30 0.61 9.28
CA VAL A 267 -12.41 1.80 10.13
C VAL A 267 -12.35 1.44 11.62
N ASP A 268 -13.00 0.36 12.08
CA ASP A 268 -12.88 -0.11 13.46
C ASP A 268 -11.42 -0.44 13.83
N LEU A 269 -10.73 -1.19 12.96
CA LEU A 269 -9.32 -1.49 13.16
C LEU A 269 -8.48 -0.20 13.16
N ALA A 270 -8.75 0.74 12.25
CA ALA A 270 -8.09 2.04 12.22
C ALA A 270 -8.29 2.82 13.52
N ASN A 271 -9.50 2.82 14.08
CA ASN A 271 -9.84 3.46 15.34
C ASN A 271 -9.10 2.85 16.53
N ARG A 272 -9.04 1.52 16.60
CA ARG A 272 -8.32 0.80 17.65
C ARG A 272 -6.80 0.99 17.55
N ILE A 273 -6.25 1.02 16.33
CA ILE A 273 -4.85 1.35 16.08
C ILE A 273 -4.54 2.79 16.53
N ALA A 274 -5.39 3.74 16.16
CA ALA A 274 -5.21 5.14 16.55
C ALA A 274 -5.23 5.31 18.07
N ASP A 275 -6.20 4.71 18.76
CA ASP A 275 -6.26 4.72 20.22
C ASP A 275 -5.00 4.12 20.86
N ALA A 276 -4.57 2.94 20.40
CA ALA A 276 -3.37 2.29 20.92
C ALA A 276 -2.12 3.16 20.72
N CYS A 277 -1.97 3.81 19.57
CA CYS A 277 -0.86 4.72 19.29
C CYS A 277 -0.89 5.98 20.15
N LEU A 278 -2.04 6.63 20.30
CA LEU A 278 -2.19 7.84 21.11
C LEU A 278 -1.99 7.54 22.59
N SER A 279 -2.66 6.51 23.12
CA SER A 279 -2.49 6.04 24.49
C SER A 279 -1.05 5.65 24.78
N LYS A 280 -0.38 4.95 23.85
CA LYS A 280 1.04 4.63 24.01
C LYS A 280 1.89 5.88 24.09
N PHE A 281 1.68 6.85 23.20
CA PHE A 281 2.42 8.11 23.23
C PHE A 281 2.18 8.87 24.54
N GLU A 282 0.95 8.89 25.06
CA GLU A 282 0.63 9.50 26.35
C GLU A 282 1.34 8.84 27.53
N SER A 283 1.48 7.51 27.51
CA SER A 283 2.22 6.76 28.54
C SER A 283 3.72 7.04 28.57
N LEU A 284 4.30 7.59 27.49
CA LEU A 284 5.74 7.88 27.45
C LEU A 284 6.14 8.99 28.41
N PRO A 285 7.41 9.02 28.87
CA PRO A 285 7.93 10.10 29.71
C PRO A 285 7.65 11.49 29.12
N LYS A 286 7.49 12.50 29.99
CA LYS A 286 7.29 13.89 29.57
C LYS A 286 8.51 14.47 28.85
N THR A 287 9.71 13.96 29.12
CA THR A 287 10.96 14.40 28.50
C THR A 287 10.90 14.20 26.99
N GLY A 288 11.13 15.26 26.23
CA GLY A 288 11.11 15.23 24.76
C GLY A 288 9.73 15.38 24.12
N LYS A 289 8.63 15.35 24.90
CA LYS A 289 7.31 15.69 24.37
C LYS A 289 7.25 17.19 24.04
N PRO A 290 6.50 17.60 22.99
CA PRO A 290 6.39 19.01 22.64
C PRO A 290 5.74 19.85 23.75
N ASN A 291 6.08 21.13 23.81
CA ASN A 291 5.32 22.06 24.63
C ASN A 291 3.93 22.32 24.02
N GLU A 292 2.87 22.06 24.78
CA GLU A 292 1.50 22.18 24.30
C GLU A 292 1.09 23.61 23.93
N ALA A 293 1.68 24.61 24.58
CA ALA A 293 1.34 26.01 24.36
C ALA A 293 1.87 26.56 23.02
N PHE A 294 3.01 26.07 22.53
CA PHE A 294 3.68 26.67 21.36
C PHE A 294 4.35 25.69 20.38
N GLU A 295 4.41 24.38 20.67
CA GLU A 295 5.05 23.40 19.79
C GLU A 295 4.10 22.36 19.20
N TRP A 296 4.30 22.02 17.93
CA TRP A 296 3.65 20.89 17.26
C TRP A 296 4.68 19.84 16.83
N THR A 297 4.23 18.60 16.65
CA THR A 297 5.04 17.52 16.06
C THR A 297 4.17 16.61 15.21
N ILE A 298 4.81 15.65 14.54
CA ILE A 298 4.14 14.53 13.90
C ILE A 298 4.43 13.29 14.73
N LEU A 299 3.45 12.44 14.91
CA LEU A 299 3.59 11.12 15.51
C LEU A 299 3.35 10.08 14.42
N SER A 300 4.25 9.09 14.34
CA SER A 300 4.06 7.91 13.52
C SER A 300 4.45 6.66 14.29
N ALA A 301 3.82 5.55 13.98
CA ALA A 301 4.05 4.28 14.65
C ALA A 301 3.89 3.09 13.71
N ILE A 302 4.48 1.97 14.10
CA ILE A 302 4.22 0.66 13.49
C ILE A 302 3.60 -0.21 14.58
N VAL A 303 2.49 -0.86 14.21
CA VAL A 303 1.63 -1.63 15.10
C VAL A 303 1.56 -3.06 14.60
N LEU A 304 1.81 -4.01 15.49
CA LEU A 304 1.54 -5.42 15.27
C LEU A 304 0.06 -5.69 15.53
N VAL A 305 -0.58 -6.34 14.58
CA VAL A 305 -1.93 -6.89 14.75
C VAL A 305 -1.83 -8.41 14.63
N ARG A 306 -2.39 -9.11 15.60
CA ARG A 306 -2.48 -10.58 15.67
C ARG A 306 -3.87 -10.92 16.15
N GLU A 307 -4.71 -11.46 15.28
CA GLU A 307 -6.11 -11.76 15.60
C GLU A 307 -6.80 -10.51 16.20
N ASN A 308 -7.04 -10.50 17.51
CA ASN A 308 -7.63 -9.38 18.24
C ASN A 308 -6.62 -8.55 19.06
N ASP A 309 -5.34 -8.96 19.15
CA ASP A 309 -4.28 -8.22 19.86
C ASP A 309 -3.69 -7.11 18.97
N ILE A 310 -3.62 -5.90 19.51
CA ILE A 310 -3.09 -4.71 18.85
C ILE A 310 -1.99 -4.14 19.72
N ARG A 311 -0.75 -4.19 19.24
CA ARG A 311 0.42 -3.75 19.99
C ARG A 311 1.27 -2.77 19.20
N VAL A 312 1.49 -1.59 19.76
CA VAL A 312 2.47 -0.66 19.21
C VAL A 312 3.86 -1.24 19.42
N VAL A 313 4.62 -1.47 18.35
CA VAL A 313 5.96 -2.08 18.42
C VAL A 313 7.08 -1.08 18.16
N ALA A 314 6.78 0.01 17.47
CA ALA A 314 7.72 1.09 17.22
C ALA A 314 6.99 2.43 17.04
N MET A 315 7.62 3.51 17.47
CA MET A 315 7.05 4.85 17.43
C MET A 315 8.14 5.90 17.22
N GLY A 316 7.81 6.96 16.49
CA GLY A 316 8.66 8.11 16.26
C GLY A 316 7.87 9.42 16.31
N THR A 317 8.45 10.48 16.85
CA THR A 317 7.98 11.85 16.61
C THR A 317 9.08 12.71 16.02
N GLY A 318 8.71 13.69 15.20
CA GLY A 318 9.66 14.67 14.68
C GLY A 318 9.39 15.07 13.23
N THR A 319 10.04 16.16 12.81
CA THR A 319 9.76 16.83 11.52
C THR A 319 11.03 17.41 10.88
N LYS A 320 12.22 17.02 11.36
CA LYS A 320 13.50 17.63 10.95
C LYS A 320 14.38 16.64 10.21
N CYS A 321 15.29 17.17 9.41
CA CYS A 321 16.31 16.41 8.71
C CYS A 321 17.63 17.19 8.70
N LEU A 322 18.75 16.47 8.66
CA LEU A 322 20.08 17.07 8.55
C LEU A 322 20.34 17.60 7.14
N GLY A 323 21.06 18.72 7.07
CA GLY A 323 21.67 19.23 5.84
C GLY A 323 22.73 18.27 5.28
N ALA A 324 23.12 18.46 4.02
CA ALA A 324 24.16 17.63 3.39
C ALA A 324 25.53 17.74 4.08
N ASP A 325 25.84 18.93 4.60
CA ASP A 325 27.03 19.30 5.37
C ASP A 325 27.04 18.75 6.81
N GLU A 326 25.88 18.36 7.33
CA GLU A 326 25.74 17.81 8.68
C GLU A 326 25.82 16.29 8.74
N LEU A 327 25.92 15.62 7.59
CA LEU A 327 25.95 14.16 7.50
C LEU A 327 27.25 13.61 8.11
N SER A 328 27.14 12.49 8.82
CA SER A 328 28.30 11.85 9.44
C SER A 328 28.80 10.66 8.60
N PRO A 329 30.09 10.59 8.27
CA PRO A 329 30.69 9.44 7.59
C PRO A 329 30.78 8.21 8.50
N ARG A 330 30.64 8.39 9.83
CA ARG A 330 30.79 7.31 10.82
C ARG A 330 29.49 6.55 11.11
N GLY A 331 28.39 6.91 10.43
CA GLY A 331 27.07 6.29 10.62
C GLY A 331 26.44 6.54 12.00
N ASP A 332 26.98 7.46 12.81
CA ASP A 332 26.63 7.70 14.21
C ASP A 332 25.51 8.73 14.43
N ARG A 333 25.05 9.40 13.36
CA ARG A 333 23.90 10.32 13.35
C ARG A 333 22.74 9.76 12.55
N VAL A 334 21.52 10.04 12.99
CA VAL A 334 20.31 9.83 12.20
C VAL A 334 20.12 11.01 11.24
N ASN A 335 20.16 10.75 9.94
CA ASN A 335 20.11 11.82 8.92
C ASN A 335 18.71 12.45 8.76
N ASP A 336 17.67 11.72 9.13
CA ASP A 336 16.29 12.10 8.90
C ASP A 336 15.45 11.70 10.11
N SER A 337 14.97 12.72 10.80
CA SER A 337 14.26 12.65 12.08
C SER A 337 12.79 13.00 11.92
N HIS A 338 12.23 12.79 10.72
CA HIS A 338 10.79 12.71 10.58
C HIS A 338 10.24 11.47 11.29
N ALA A 339 9.06 11.62 11.88
CA ALA A 339 8.35 10.60 12.63
C ALA A 339 8.27 9.24 11.91
N GLU A 340 7.93 9.23 10.61
CA GLU A 340 7.79 8.01 9.80
C GLU A 340 9.12 7.26 9.68
N VAL A 341 10.23 8.01 9.59
CA VAL A 341 11.57 7.45 9.44
C VAL A 341 12.10 6.94 10.78
N LEU A 342 11.87 7.68 11.87
CA LEU A 342 12.24 7.26 13.22
C LEU A 342 11.48 6.01 13.63
N ALA A 343 10.16 5.96 13.39
CA ALA A 343 9.32 4.80 13.64
C ALA A 343 9.82 3.56 12.87
N ARG A 344 10.13 3.70 11.57
CA ARG A 344 10.74 2.59 10.81
C ARG A 344 12.05 2.13 11.42
N ARG A 345 12.96 3.04 11.78
CA ARG A 345 14.28 2.65 12.28
C ARG A 345 14.20 1.97 13.64
N ALA A 346 13.29 2.42 14.51
CA ALA A 346 12.91 1.70 15.72
C ALA A 346 12.35 0.31 15.38
N PHE A 347 11.49 0.20 14.37
CA PHE A 347 10.96 -1.08 13.93
C PHE A 347 12.04 -2.06 13.44
N LEU A 348 13.10 -1.60 12.76
CA LEU A 348 14.23 -2.48 12.40
C LEU A 348 14.91 -3.07 13.64
N ARG A 349 15.01 -2.29 14.72
CA ARG A 349 15.57 -2.76 16.00
C ARG A 349 14.64 -3.77 16.69
N TYR A 350 13.33 -3.56 16.62
CA TYR A 350 12.33 -4.54 17.06
C TYR A 350 12.47 -5.85 16.28
N LEU A 351 12.50 -5.81 14.95
CA LEU A 351 12.64 -7.00 14.11
C LEU A 351 13.90 -7.81 14.42
N LEU A 352 15.04 -7.13 14.65
CA LEU A 352 16.28 -7.79 15.07
C LEU A 352 16.10 -8.56 16.39
N GLU A 353 15.49 -7.94 17.39
CA GLU A 353 15.23 -8.58 18.68
C GLU A 353 14.28 -9.77 18.54
N GLN A 354 13.23 -9.64 17.73
CA GLN A 354 12.31 -10.74 17.47
C GLN A 354 12.98 -11.91 16.75
N ILE A 355 13.93 -11.64 15.83
CA ILE A 355 14.75 -12.69 15.21
C ILE A 355 15.63 -13.38 16.25
N GLU A 356 16.24 -12.62 17.17
CA GLU A 356 17.02 -13.18 18.27
C GLU A 356 16.17 -14.09 19.18
N HIS A 357 14.97 -13.64 19.54
CA HIS A 357 14.01 -14.43 20.31
C HIS A 357 13.58 -15.72 19.57
N ALA A 358 13.26 -15.62 18.27
CA ALA A 358 12.90 -16.80 17.47
C ALA A 358 14.07 -17.80 17.36
N PHE A 359 15.30 -17.30 17.23
CA PHE A 359 16.50 -18.14 17.21
C PHE A 359 16.72 -18.83 18.56
N GLY A 360 16.45 -18.15 19.67
CA GLY A 360 16.49 -18.71 21.03
C GLY A 360 15.35 -19.68 21.36
N GLY A 361 14.38 -19.87 20.46
CA GLY A 361 13.23 -20.75 20.68
C GLY A 361 12.07 -20.12 21.44
N GLU A 362 12.08 -18.80 21.63
CA GLU A 362 11.02 -18.09 22.34
C GLU A 362 9.72 -18.05 21.52
N LYS A 363 8.65 -18.60 22.11
CA LYS A 363 7.34 -18.72 21.44
C LYS A 363 6.65 -17.37 21.20
N GLU A 364 7.02 -16.33 21.94
CA GLU A 364 6.42 -15.00 21.80
C GLU A 364 6.93 -14.21 20.58
N SER A 365 8.04 -14.65 19.97
CA SER A 365 8.57 -13.97 18.78
C SER A 365 7.52 -13.89 17.65
N VAL A 366 7.49 -12.79 16.91
CA VAL A 366 6.68 -12.68 15.68
C VAL A 366 7.17 -13.58 14.54
N PHE A 367 8.38 -14.15 14.67
CA PHE A 367 8.98 -15.00 13.63
C PHE A 367 8.94 -16.48 13.99
N VAL A 368 8.87 -17.31 12.94
CA VAL A 368 9.22 -18.73 12.99
C VAL A 368 10.47 -18.95 12.15
N ARG A 369 11.38 -19.78 12.64
CA ARG A 369 12.57 -20.18 11.89
C ARG A 369 12.20 -21.22 10.84
N LYS A 370 12.65 -21.00 9.60
CA LYS A 370 12.59 -21.96 8.49
C LYS A 370 13.99 -22.08 7.92
N ASP A 371 14.64 -23.22 8.17
CA ASP A 371 16.03 -23.48 7.79
C ASP A 371 16.98 -22.40 8.35
N THR A 372 17.62 -21.62 7.47
CA THR A 372 18.53 -20.52 7.78
C THR A 372 17.84 -19.15 7.81
N LYS A 373 16.54 -19.09 7.54
CA LYS A 373 15.75 -17.86 7.40
C LYS A 373 14.63 -17.77 8.43
N PHE A 374 14.04 -16.59 8.52
CA PHE A 374 12.89 -16.30 9.39
C PHE A 374 11.68 -15.86 8.57
N ILE A 375 10.51 -16.38 8.94
CA ILE A 375 9.22 -16.07 8.32
C ILE A 375 8.31 -15.45 9.38
N LEU A 376 7.64 -14.36 9.02
CA LEU A 376 6.61 -13.77 9.88
C LEU A 376 5.50 -14.79 10.11
N LYS A 377 5.13 -15.02 11.38
CA LYS A 377 4.10 -16.00 11.73
C LYS A 377 2.78 -15.72 11.00
N PRO A 378 2.05 -16.75 10.56
CA PRO A 378 0.69 -16.58 10.04
C PRO A 378 -0.19 -15.80 11.02
N GLY A 379 -1.12 -15.00 10.48
CA GLY A 379 -2.01 -14.15 11.29
C GLY A 379 -1.36 -12.92 11.92
N HIS A 380 -0.06 -12.69 11.72
CA HIS A 380 0.63 -11.47 12.15
C HIS A 380 0.75 -10.50 10.98
N SER A 381 0.31 -9.26 11.20
CA SER A 381 0.43 -8.17 10.24
C SER A 381 0.97 -6.91 10.91
N PHE A 382 1.65 -6.07 10.12
CA PHE A 382 2.12 -4.77 10.59
C PHE A 382 1.34 -3.66 9.91
N HIS A 383 0.95 -2.66 10.69
CA HIS A 383 0.17 -1.52 10.25
C HIS A 383 0.91 -0.23 10.59
N PHE A 384 0.82 0.76 9.72
CA PHE A 384 1.47 2.05 9.91
C PHE A 384 0.46 3.09 10.34
N PHE A 385 0.74 3.81 11.42
CA PHE A 385 -0.08 4.90 11.92
C PHE A 385 0.66 6.23 11.76
N THR A 386 -0.05 7.30 11.40
CA THR A 386 0.51 8.65 11.38
C THR A 386 -0.53 9.74 11.67
N THR A 387 -0.09 10.83 12.30
CA THR A 387 -0.91 12.01 12.60
C THR A 387 -0.75 13.13 11.58
N HIS A 388 -0.16 12.83 10.41
CA HIS A 388 0.03 13.78 9.32
C HIS A 388 0.16 13.04 7.99
N SER A 389 -0.33 13.65 6.90
CA SER A 389 -0.07 13.17 5.55
C SER A 389 1.46 13.11 5.30
N PRO A 390 1.99 12.03 4.71
CA PRO A 390 3.43 11.89 4.49
C PRO A 390 3.93 13.01 3.57
N CYS A 391 4.99 13.70 4.00
CA CYS A 391 5.52 14.81 3.21
C CYS A 391 5.92 14.37 1.79
N GLY A 392 5.82 15.28 0.82
CA GLY A 392 6.02 14.97 -0.60
C GLY A 392 4.70 14.95 -1.36
N ASP A 393 4.57 14.06 -2.33
CA ASP A 393 3.40 13.94 -3.21
C ASP A 393 2.09 13.62 -2.47
N GLY A 394 2.13 12.89 -1.36
CA GLY A 394 0.94 12.60 -0.56
C GLY A 394 0.31 13.84 0.07
N SER A 395 1.05 14.95 0.10
CA SER A 395 0.56 16.26 0.56
C SER A 395 0.13 17.18 -0.59
N ILE A 396 0.10 16.71 -1.85
CA ILE A 396 -0.32 17.49 -3.02
C ILE A 396 -1.74 17.09 -3.42
N TYR A 397 -2.72 17.96 -3.20
CA TYR A 397 -4.13 17.70 -3.51
C TYR A 397 -4.94 18.99 -3.51
N ASP A 398 -5.99 19.05 -4.32
CA ASP A 398 -6.95 20.15 -4.31
C ASP A 398 -8.17 19.73 -3.49
N TRP A 399 -8.64 20.58 -2.58
CA TRP A 399 -9.85 20.28 -1.80
C TRP A 399 -11.14 20.50 -2.62
N GLN A 400 -11.02 20.91 -3.90
CA GLN A 400 -12.15 20.94 -4.85
C GLN A 400 -12.68 19.53 -5.16
N ASP A 401 -11.94 18.48 -4.80
CA ASP A 401 -12.41 17.09 -4.72
C ASP A 401 -13.02 16.78 -3.33
N GLY A 402 -14.06 17.52 -2.91
CA GLY A 402 -15.10 17.04 -2.01
C GLY A 402 -14.75 16.62 -0.57
N ASP A 403 -13.78 17.24 0.10
CA ASP A 403 -13.60 17.09 1.55
C ASP A 403 -13.87 18.45 2.26
N GLU A 404 -14.65 18.46 3.35
CA GLU A 404 -14.87 19.67 4.17
C GLU A 404 -13.55 20.18 4.78
N ALA A 405 -13.21 21.43 4.48
CA ALA A 405 -11.98 22.08 4.93
C ALA A 405 -12.08 22.58 6.40
N PRO A 406 -11.05 22.40 7.24
CA PRO A 406 -10.93 23.14 8.50
C PRO A 406 -10.52 24.61 8.25
N PRO A 407 -10.89 25.56 9.13
CA PRO A 407 -10.69 27.00 8.90
C PRO A 407 -9.19 27.41 8.91
N ALA A 408 -8.78 28.17 7.88
CA ALA A 408 -7.39 28.57 7.61
C ALA A 408 -6.90 29.83 8.37
N LYS A 409 -5.56 30.07 8.39
CA LYS A 409 -4.96 31.44 8.32
C LYS A 409 -3.44 31.55 8.01
N LYS A 410 -3.17 32.27 6.90
CA LYS A 410 -2.14 33.31 6.53
C LYS A 410 -0.65 33.03 6.14
N SER A 411 -0.40 33.26 4.82
CA SER A 411 0.64 33.98 4.01
C SER A 411 2.16 33.83 4.26
N ARG A 412 3.10 34.00 3.28
CA ARG A 412 3.24 34.88 2.06
C ARG A 412 4.32 34.25 1.10
N ILE A 413 4.49 34.48 -0.23
CA ILE A 413 4.77 35.71 -1.05
C ILE A 413 4.52 35.41 -2.56
N GLY A 414 3.83 36.31 -3.29
CA GLY A 414 3.71 36.38 -4.78
C GLY A 414 3.04 37.71 -5.21
N PRO A 415 3.26 38.23 -6.45
CA PRO A 415 3.27 39.68 -6.74
C PRO A 415 1.93 40.32 -7.15
N ASP A 416 0.81 39.60 -7.11
CA ASP A 416 -0.49 40.16 -7.52
C ASP A 416 -1.41 40.34 -6.29
N PRO A 417 -1.66 41.59 -5.86
CA PRO A 417 -2.54 41.87 -4.72
C PRO A 417 -4.03 41.78 -5.05
N THR A 418 -4.42 41.36 -6.27
CA THR A 418 -5.82 41.30 -6.71
C THR A 418 -6.35 39.91 -7.06
N ALA A 419 -5.50 38.87 -7.05
CA ALA A 419 -5.96 37.49 -7.24
C ALA A 419 -6.63 36.98 -5.96
N ALA A 420 -7.91 36.60 -6.06
CA ALA A 420 -8.67 36.01 -4.98
C ALA A 420 -7.96 34.78 -4.39
N GLU A 421 -8.00 34.69 -3.07
CA GLU A 421 -7.36 33.69 -2.22
C GLU A 421 -7.98 32.30 -2.45
N ASP A 422 -7.30 31.37 -3.12
CA ASP A 422 -7.74 29.96 -3.13
C ASP A 422 -7.26 29.26 -1.85
N GLU A 423 -8.16 29.22 -0.85
CA GLU A 423 -7.93 28.78 0.54
C GLU A 423 -7.86 27.25 0.73
N ASN A 424 -7.89 26.47 -0.36
CA ASN A 424 -8.27 25.05 -0.36
C ASN A 424 -7.34 24.15 -1.21
N VAL A 425 -6.02 24.20 -0.97
CA VAL A 425 -5.04 23.32 -1.65
C VAL A 425 -3.99 22.76 -0.69
N GLY A 426 -3.85 21.43 -0.64
CA GLY A 426 -2.72 20.73 -0.05
C GLY A 426 -1.46 20.89 -0.92
N MET A 427 -0.39 21.43 -0.32
CA MET A 427 0.90 21.65 -1.00
C MET A 427 2.07 21.04 -0.23
N THR A 428 3.10 20.64 -0.98
CA THR A 428 4.36 20.17 -0.40
C THR A 428 5.41 21.28 -0.32
N GLY A 429 6.11 21.35 0.82
CA GLY A 429 7.33 22.14 0.95
C GLY A 429 8.58 21.44 0.41
N GLY A 430 8.45 20.23 -0.14
CA GLY A 430 9.57 19.45 -0.67
C GLY A 430 9.98 19.89 -2.07
N LYS A 431 11.29 20.02 -2.29
CA LYS A 431 11.89 20.38 -3.58
C LYS A 431 12.05 19.15 -4.47
N LEU A 432 11.67 19.24 -5.73
CA LEU A 432 11.90 18.20 -6.74
C LEU A 432 13.40 17.88 -6.88
N VAL A 433 13.72 16.61 -7.08
CA VAL A 433 15.12 16.17 -7.31
C VAL A 433 15.61 16.57 -8.71
N GLN A 434 14.69 16.64 -9.67
CA GLN A 434 14.91 17.18 -11.01
C GLN A 434 14.01 18.39 -11.21
N HIS A 435 14.42 19.31 -12.07
CA HIS A 435 13.53 20.38 -12.50
C HIS A 435 12.32 19.77 -13.22
N ASP A 436 11.15 20.36 -12.97
CA ASP A 436 9.96 20.12 -13.80
C ASP A 436 10.18 20.72 -15.21
N PRO A 437 9.38 20.42 -16.25
CA PRO A 437 9.53 21.03 -17.57
C PRO A 437 9.54 22.57 -17.57
N THR A 438 8.99 23.19 -16.53
CA THR A 438 8.99 24.65 -16.31
C THR A 438 10.27 25.20 -15.67
N GLY A 439 11.19 24.34 -15.24
CA GLY A 439 12.41 24.74 -14.53
C GLY A 439 12.22 24.99 -13.03
N ASP A 440 11.01 24.89 -12.47
CA ASP A 440 10.77 25.14 -11.04
C ASP A 440 10.99 23.88 -10.17
N LEU A 441 11.84 23.99 -9.14
CA LEU A 441 12.07 22.93 -8.15
C LEU A 441 10.98 22.85 -7.09
N MET A 442 10.18 23.90 -6.91
CA MET A 442 9.05 23.94 -5.98
C MET A 442 7.71 23.60 -6.65
N ALA A 443 7.71 23.32 -7.96
CA ALA A 443 6.52 22.94 -8.70
C ALA A 443 5.80 21.78 -8.00
N GLN A 444 4.46 21.80 -7.98
CA GLN A 444 3.62 20.80 -7.30
C GLN A 444 3.33 19.57 -8.20
N THR A 445 4.26 19.21 -9.09
CA THR A 445 4.16 18.03 -9.96
C THR A 445 4.00 16.73 -9.18
N THR A 446 2.90 16.01 -9.42
CA THR A 446 2.59 14.74 -8.74
C THR A 446 3.46 13.60 -9.25
N GLY A 447 3.67 12.57 -8.41
CA GLY A 447 4.44 11.36 -8.77
C GLY A 447 5.96 11.52 -8.90
N ARG A 448 6.50 12.75 -8.86
CA ARG A 448 7.95 13.03 -8.95
C ARG A 448 8.65 12.96 -7.59
N VAL A 449 9.89 12.48 -7.57
CA VAL A 449 10.71 12.37 -6.35
C VAL A 449 11.14 13.75 -5.85
N ARG A 450 11.07 13.93 -4.52
CA ARG A 450 11.39 15.20 -3.85
C ARG A 450 12.32 15.00 -2.67
N THR A 451 13.18 15.97 -2.41
CA THR A 451 13.87 16.12 -1.12
C THR A 451 12.97 16.82 -0.11
N LYS A 452 13.13 16.48 1.17
CA LYS A 452 12.35 17.08 2.26
C LYS A 452 12.56 18.60 2.38
N PRO A 453 11.56 19.33 2.91
CA PRO A 453 11.74 20.71 3.31
C PRO A 453 12.82 20.82 4.40
N GLY A 454 13.56 21.92 4.44
CA GLY A 454 14.58 22.16 5.45
C GLY A 454 15.04 23.62 5.44
N ARG A 455 15.64 24.06 6.54
CA ARG A 455 16.37 25.34 6.64
C ARG A 455 17.86 25.06 6.49
N GLY A 456 18.59 25.97 5.85
CA GLY A 456 20.03 25.81 5.60
C GLY A 456 20.34 24.99 4.34
N VAL A 457 21.47 24.28 4.37
CA VAL A 457 21.93 23.46 3.23
C VAL A 457 20.90 22.38 2.91
N ARG A 458 20.62 22.20 1.62
CA ARG A 458 19.62 21.24 1.14
C ARG A 458 19.95 19.83 1.65
N THR A 459 18.96 19.16 2.25
CA THR A 459 19.10 17.76 2.64
C THR A 459 19.15 16.83 1.43
N LEU A 460 19.87 15.72 1.56
CA LEU A 460 19.85 14.62 0.59
C LEU A 460 18.73 13.59 0.88
N SER A 461 17.95 13.80 1.94
CA SER A 461 16.85 12.91 2.31
C SER A 461 15.61 13.17 1.45
N VAL A 462 15.17 12.15 0.71
CA VAL A 462 13.90 12.18 -0.02
C VAL A 462 12.69 12.26 0.91
N SER A 463 11.54 12.63 0.36
CA SER A 463 10.26 12.78 1.04
C SER A 463 9.76 11.48 1.68
N CYS A 464 8.89 11.58 2.69
CA CYS A 464 8.29 10.41 3.34
C CYS A 464 7.38 9.63 2.38
N SER A 465 6.67 10.33 1.49
CA SER A 465 5.89 9.71 0.40
C SER A 465 6.76 8.78 -0.45
N ASP A 466 7.92 9.26 -0.91
CA ASP A 466 8.83 8.48 -1.76
C ASP A 466 9.43 7.29 -1.00
N LYS A 467 9.69 7.45 0.30
CA LYS A 467 10.21 6.37 1.16
C LYS A 467 9.17 5.28 1.39
N LEU A 468 7.94 5.65 1.73
CA LEU A 468 6.83 4.72 1.90
C LEU A 468 6.54 3.97 0.59
N ALA A 469 6.54 4.69 -0.54
CA ALA A 469 6.39 4.07 -1.86
C ALA A 469 7.49 3.04 -2.16
N ARG A 470 8.74 3.34 -1.78
CA ARG A 470 9.85 2.38 -1.86
C ARG A 470 9.64 1.15 -0.96
N TRP A 471 9.09 1.33 0.24
CA TRP A 471 8.85 0.22 1.17
C TRP A 471 7.70 -0.67 0.71
N ASN A 472 6.72 -0.13 -0.03
CA ASN A 472 5.65 -0.89 -0.68
C ASN A 472 6.15 -1.80 -1.81
N VAL A 473 7.41 -1.69 -2.22
CA VAL A 473 8.02 -2.58 -3.22
C VAL A 473 9.08 -3.46 -2.59
N LEU A 474 10.06 -2.86 -1.92
CA LEU A 474 11.22 -3.59 -1.39
C LEU A 474 11.02 -4.14 0.02
N GLY A 475 9.87 -3.86 0.63
CA GLY A 475 9.60 -4.11 2.03
C GLY A 475 10.26 -3.11 2.98
N VAL A 476 9.71 -3.03 4.19
CA VAL A 476 10.11 -2.07 5.23
C VAL A 476 11.43 -2.45 5.91
N GLN A 477 11.82 -3.73 5.91
CA GLN A 477 12.99 -4.29 6.60
C GLN A 477 14.34 -3.76 6.06
N GLY A 478 14.41 -3.42 4.78
CA GLY A 478 15.65 -2.99 4.11
C GLY A 478 16.64 -4.13 3.81
N ALA A 479 17.76 -3.78 3.19
CA ALA A 479 18.73 -4.76 2.64
C ALA A 479 19.26 -5.76 3.69
N LEU A 480 19.92 -5.26 4.76
CA LEU A 480 20.59 -6.12 5.74
C LEU A 480 19.65 -7.16 6.36
N LEU A 481 18.50 -6.73 6.88
CA LEU A 481 17.54 -7.66 7.49
C LEU A 481 16.98 -8.69 6.52
N LEU A 482 16.88 -8.38 5.21
CA LEU A 482 16.45 -9.38 4.22
C LEU A 482 17.43 -10.56 4.12
N LEU A 483 18.71 -10.39 4.50
CA LEU A 483 19.65 -11.52 4.58
C LEU A 483 19.22 -12.59 5.58
N LEU A 484 18.41 -12.23 6.58
CA LEU A 484 17.88 -13.16 7.58
C LEU A 484 16.43 -13.57 7.31
N LEU A 485 15.72 -12.86 6.43
CA LEU A 485 14.31 -13.10 6.15
C LEU A 485 14.11 -13.92 4.88
N ASP A 486 13.07 -14.76 4.88
CA ASP A 486 12.64 -15.53 3.70
C ASP A 486 11.97 -14.64 2.65
N ARG A 487 11.28 -13.57 3.09
CA ARG A 487 10.54 -12.64 2.23
C ARG A 487 10.50 -11.22 2.80
N PRO A 488 10.27 -10.20 1.96
CA PRO A 488 10.07 -8.83 2.41
C PRO A 488 8.86 -8.70 3.35
N ILE A 489 8.94 -7.75 4.29
CA ILE A 489 7.85 -7.41 5.20
C ILE A 489 7.17 -6.16 4.67
N TYR A 490 5.84 -6.20 4.55
CA TYR A 490 5.02 -5.09 4.10
C TYR A 490 4.12 -4.57 5.23
N LEU A 491 3.66 -3.34 5.09
CA LEU A 491 2.70 -2.72 6.00
C LEU A 491 1.32 -2.89 5.37
N GLU A 492 0.37 -3.53 6.05
CA GLU A 492 -0.94 -3.88 5.48
C GLU A 492 -1.88 -2.67 5.39
N SER A 493 -1.74 -1.70 6.28
CA SER A 493 -2.46 -0.42 6.18
C SER A 493 -1.63 0.79 6.57
N VAL A 494 -2.08 1.95 6.09
CA VAL A 494 -1.67 3.30 6.51
C VAL A 494 -2.90 3.95 7.14
N VAL A 495 -2.88 4.03 8.46
CA VAL A 495 -3.92 4.62 9.31
C VAL A 495 -3.59 6.08 9.57
N LEU A 496 -4.53 6.96 9.23
CA LEU A 496 -4.45 8.40 9.50
C LEU A 496 -5.24 8.72 10.77
N CYS A 497 -4.62 9.45 11.69
CA CYS A 497 -5.29 9.90 12.91
C CYS A 497 -6.46 10.84 12.59
N ALA A 498 -7.54 10.78 13.37
CA ALA A 498 -8.64 11.73 13.28
C ALA A 498 -8.13 13.19 13.37
N GLY A 499 -8.71 14.08 12.55
CA GLY A 499 -8.34 15.50 12.45
C GLY A 499 -7.01 15.79 11.74
N THR A 500 -6.45 14.80 11.04
CA THR A 500 -5.29 15.01 10.15
C THR A 500 -5.74 15.67 8.85
N ASP A 501 -5.05 16.73 8.39
CA ASP A 501 -5.24 17.23 7.02
C ASP A 501 -4.68 16.21 6.02
N HIS A 502 -5.55 15.64 5.18
CA HIS A 502 -5.16 14.59 4.25
C HIS A 502 -6.08 14.53 3.03
N SER A 503 -5.62 13.81 2.01
CA SER A 503 -6.45 13.26 0.94
C SER A 503 -6.08 11.81 0.75
N VAL A 504 -7.04 10.89 0.97
CA VAL A 504 -6.82 9.45 0.78
C VAL A 504 -6.38 9.16 -0.65
N ALA A 505 -6.98 9.81 -1.64
CA ALA A 505 -6.63 9.67 -3.05
C ALA A 505 -5.18 10.10 -3.35
N ALA A 506 -4.73 11.21 -2.75
CA ALA A 506 -3.36 11.70 -2.92
C ALA A 506 -2.33 10.78 -2.27
N ILE A 507 -2.61 10.29 -1.07
CA ILE A 507 -1.75 9.31 -0.38
C ILE A 507 -1.70 8.01 -1.17
N ARG A 508 -2.84 7.53 -1.67
CA ARG A 508 -2.93 6.34 -2.53
C ARG A 508 -2.06 6.48 -3.79
N ARG A 509 -2.21 7.61 -4.50
CA ARG A 509 -1.38 7.96 -5.66
C ARG A 509 0.09 7.99 -5.28
N ALA A 510 0.44 8.62 -4.17
CA ALA A 510 1.82 8.79 -3.75
C ALA A 510 2.49 7.48 -3.35
N LEU A 511 1.76 6.58 -2.70
CA LEU A 511 2.34 5.38 -2.11
C LEU A 511 2.43 4.20 -3.07
N TRP A 512 1.49 4.09 -4.01
CA TRP A 512 1.50 2.99 -4.96
C TRP A 512 0.85 3.31 -6.31
N GLY A 513 -0.17 4.19 -6.37
CA GLY A 513 -0.89 4.48 -7.62
C GLY A 513 -0.03 5.15 -8.70
N ARG A 514 1.04 5.85 -8.30
CA ARG A 514 2.06 6.38 -9.23
C ARG A 514 2.73 5.31 -10.09
N PHE A 515 2.65 4.04 -9.67
CA PHE A 515 3.21 2.90 -10.39
C PHE A 515 2.20 2.23 -11.33
N ASP A 516 0.94 2.70 -11.41
CA ASP A 516 -0.09 2.08 -12.26
C ASP A 516 0.18 2.27 -13.75
N ARG A 517 0.87 3.36 -14.12
CA ARG A 517 1.31 3.61 -15.51
C ARG A 517 2.37 2.61 -15.98
N TRP A 518 2.98 1.89 -15.04
CA TRP A 518 4.00 0.91 -15.29
C TRP A 518 3.32 -0.46 -15.49
N VAL A 519 2.86 -0.73 -16.73
CA VAL A 519 2.37 -2.05 -17.16
C VAL A 519 2.73 -2.31 -18.63
N LYS A 520 3.84 -3.02 -18.88
CA LYS A 520 4.10 -4.06 -19.93
C LYS A 520 5.61 -4.18 -20.28
N GLY A 521 6.17 -5.39 -20.14
CA GLY A 521 7.50 -5.80 -20.68
C GLY A 521 8.73 -5.52 -19.79
N GLU A 522 9.75 -6.38 -19.92
CA GLU A 522 11.15 -6.41 -19.40
C GLU A 522 11.46 -6.02 -17.93
N ASN A 523 10.53 -5.42 -17.21
CA ASN A 523 10.78 -4.77 -15.92
C ASN A 523 10.06 -5.43 -14.74
N THR A 524 9.46 -6.60 -14.90
CA THR A 524 8.71 -7.32 -13.84
C THR A 524 9.54 -7.49 -12.55
N LEU A 525 8.94 -7.18 -11.39
CA LEU A 525 9.55 -7.50 -10.09
C LEU A 525 9.70 -9.02 -9.97
N GLU A 526 10.84 -9.48 -9.46
CA GLU A 526 11.07 -10.90 -9.24
C GLU A 526 10.52 -11.32 -7.88
N PRO A 527 9.85 -12.48 -7.76
CA PRO A 527 9.49 -13.04 -6.46
C PRO A 527 10.73 -13.13 -5.55
N PRO A 528 10.60 -12.88 -4.24
CA PRO A 528 9.35 -12.67 -3.48
C PRO A 528 8.85 -11.20 -3.46
N PHE A 529 9.44 -10.28 -4.22
CA PHE A 529 9.04 -8.88 -4.22
C PHE A 529 7.74 -8.65 -5.00
N ARG A 530 6.90 -7.75 -4.48
CA ARG A 530 5.64 -7.36 -5.13
C ARG A 530 5.37 -5.86 -4.98
N ARG A 531 4.46 -5.35 -5.80
CA ARG A 531 3.85 -4.02 -5.59
C ARG A 531 2.76 -4.17 -4.54
N HIS A 532 3.11 -3.92 -3.29
CA HIS A 532 2.17 -3.95 -2.17
C HIS A 532 1.28 -2.71 -2.19
N GLN A 533 -0.02 -2.89 -1.98
CA GLN A 533 -1.02 -1.84 -1.97
C GLN A 533 -1.67 -1.79 -0.58
N PRO A 534 -1.08 -1.08 0.40
CA PRO A 534 -1.68 -0.95 1.72
C PRO A 534 -3.04 -0.29 1.63
N VAL A 535 -3.96 -0.72 2.50
CA VAL A 535 -5.22 -0.03 2.76
C VAL A 535 -4.91 1.36 3.33
N ILE A 536 -5.45 2.41 2.74
CA ILE A 536 -5.31 3.77 3.25
C ILE A 536 -6.64 4.16 3.90
N VAL A 537 -6.64 4.37 5.20
CA VAL A 537 -7.87 4.59 5.99
C VAL A 537 -7.64 5.66 7.04
N ALA A 538 -8.63 6.52 7.24
CA ALA A 538 -8.64 7.50 8.32
C ALA A 538 -9.48 6.97 9.49
N ALA A 539 -8.96 7.11 10.71
CA ALA A 539 -9.71 6.89 11.92
C ALA A 539 -10.73 8.02 12.12
N ASP A 540 -11.93 7.68 12.58
CA ASP A 540 -13.06 8.58 12.80
C ASP A 540 -13.59 8.57 14.25
N ASN A 541 -12.90 7.90 15.17
CA ASN A 541 -13.21 7.84 16.60
C ASN A 541 -13.12 9.19 17.37
N GLY A 542 -12.88 10.30 16.68
CA GLY A 542 -12.74 11.63 17.30
C GLY A 542 -11.49 11.82 18.15
N LEU A 543 -10.58 10.83 18.24
CA LEU A 543 -9.35 10.94 19.03
C LEU A 543 -8.32 11.78 18.27
N LEU A 544 -8.20 13.04 18.65
CA LEU A 544 -7.28 13.98 18.04
C LEU A 544 -5.90 13.93 18.70
N PHE A 545 -4.84 13.96 17.89
CA PHE A 545 -3.49 14.16 18.43
C PHE A 545 -3.32 15.58 18.98
N LYS A 546 -2.97 15.71 20.26
CA LYS A 546 -2.92 17.01 20.94
C LYS A 546 -1.82 17.95 20.42
N TYR A 547 -0.73 17.40 19.88
CA TYR A 547 0.39 18.17 19.32
C TYR A 547 0.33 18.33 17.79
N ARG A 548 -0.85 18.17 17.18
CA ARG A 548 -1.06 18.35 15.74
C ARG A 548 -0.79 19.79 15.28
N LYS A 549 -0.37 19.93 14.03
CA LYS A 549 0.02 21.19 13.41
C LYS A 549 -1.15 22.16 13.19
N ASN A 550 -2.32 21.63 12.85
CA ASN A 550 -3.53 22.37 12.43
C ASN A 550 -4.48 22.75 13.59
N ARG A 551 -4.03 22.68 14.84
CA ARG A 551 -4.83 23.14 15.99
C ARG A 551 -4.87 24.68 16.05
N GLN A 552 -5.94 25.25 16.62
CA GLN A 552 -6.06 26.69 16.81
C GLN A 552 -5.08 27.18 17.90
N PRO A 553 -4.25 28.22 17.64
CA PRO A 553 -3.37 28.77 18.65
C PRO A 553 -4.16 29.48 19.76
N PRO A 554 -3.66 29.48 21.02
CA PRO A 554 -4.24 30.27 22.10
C PRO A 554 -4.31 31.76 21.72
N ALA A 555 -5.37 32.45 22.16
CA ALA A 555 -5.64 33.85 21.80
C ALA A 555 -4.51 34.82 22.22
N ASP A 556 -3.71 34.44 23.21
CA ASP A 556 -2.60 35.15 23.83
C ASP A 556 -1.22 34.79 23.23
N ALA A 557 -1.11 33.78 22.36
CA ALA A 557 0.17 33.19 21.94
C ALA A 557 0.86 33.85 20.71
N GLY A 558 0.50 35.07 20.31
CA GLY A 558 1.26 35.85 19.33
C GLY A 558 1.36 35.28 17.88
N GLY A 559 0.65 34.18 17.58
CA GLY A 559 0.45 33.67 16.23
C GLY A 559 1.54 32.71 15.72
N LYS A 560 1.13 31.45 15.49
CA LYS A 560 1.81 30.29 14.87
C LYS A 560 2.63 29.40 15.81
N TYR A 561 2.26 28.12 15.85
CA TYR A 561 3.04 27.06 16.50
C TYR A 561 4.33 26.76 15.75
N GLN A 562 5.40 26.46 16.47
CA GLN A 562 6.68 26.02 15.91
C GLN A 562 6.84 24.50 15.94
N PRO A 563 7.57 23.89 14.98
CA PRO A 563 7.86 22.47 15.05
C PRO A 563 8.77 22.17 16.25
N SER A 564 8.45 21.12 17.00
CA SER A 564 9.24 20.71 18.16
C SER A 564 10.71 20.46 17.76
N PRO A 565 11.67 20.93 18.56
CA PRO A 565 13.08 20.76 18.25
C PRO A 565 13.58 19.33 18.50
N CYS A 566 12.84 18.56 19.28
CA CYS A 566 13.16 17.20 19.66
C CYS A 566 12.24 16.20 18.95
N GLY A 567 12.78 15.01 18.68
CA GLY A 567 12.01 13.82 18.34
C GLY A 567 11.98 12.82 19.47
N ILE A 568 10.96 11.98 19.53
CA ILE A 568 10.92 10.80 20.38
C ILE A 568 11.13 9.58 19.51
N VAL A 569 11.89 8.61 20.02
CA VAL A 569 12.03 7.28 19.44
C VAL A 569 11.63 6.28 20.52
N TRP A 570 10.63 5.46 20.24
CA TRP A 570 10.26 4.36 21.12
C TRP A 570 10.18 3.03 20.35
N CYS A 571 10.59 1.95 21.01
CA CYS A 571 10.65 0.61 20.45
C CYS A 571 10.31 -0.42 21.54
N ASP A 572 9.49 -1.41 21.21
CA ASP A 572 9.09 -2.48 22.14
C ASP A 572 10.20 -3.52 22.29
N VAL A 573 11.18 -3.22 23.12
CA VAL A 573 12.37 -4.05 23.33
C VAL A 573 12.81 -4.02 24.80
N ALA A 574 13.42 -5.10 25.28
CA ALA A 574 13.82 -5.25 26.69
C ALA A 574 14.89 -4.23 27.16
N GLY A 575 15.68 -3.71 26.22
CA GLY A 575 16.72 -2.71 26.48
C GLY A 575 16.21 -1.27 26.59
N ARG A 576 17.06 -0.29 26.23
CA ARG A 576 16.67 1.13 26.18
C ARG A 576 15.54 1.34 25.17
N SER A 577 14.30 1.31 25.62
CA SER A 577 13.11 1.33 24.76
C SER A 577 12.69 2.75 24.35
N HIS A 578 13.05 3.77 25.12
CA HIS A 578 12.73 5.18 24.87
C HIS A 578 14.00 6.04 24.75
N GLU A 579 14.09 6.86 23.70
CA GLU A 579 15.15 7.86 23.49
C GLU A 579 14.55 9.18 22.99
N VAL A 580 15.15 10.29 23.40
CA VAL A 580 14.85 11.62 22.83
C VAL A 580 15.97 11.98 21.86
N GLU A 581 15.59 12.38 20.66
CA GLU A 581 16.47 12.74 19.56
C GLU A 581 16.54 14.26 19.39
N VAL A 582 17.74 14.78 19.15
CA VAL A 582 17.98 16.16 18.70
C VAL A 582 19.10 16.13 17.67
N SER A 583 18.83 16.61 16.45
CA SER A 583 19.81 16.74 15.35
C SER A 583 20.57 15.44 15.05
N GLY A 584 19.85 14.33 15.01
CA GLY A 584 20.31 12.99 14.73
C GLY A 584 21.05 12.31 15.87
N ARG A 585 21.05 12.90 17.07
CA ARG A 585 21.81 12.44 18.26
C ARG A 585 20.89 12.28 19.46
N ARG A 586 21.34 11.54 20.46
CA ARG A 586 20.63 11.40 21.73
C ARG A 586 20.68 12.70 22.52
N HIS A 587 19.53 13.15 23.00
CA HIS A 587 19.38 14.31 23.87
C HIS A 587 20.02 14.07 25.26
N GLY A 588 20.35 15.15 25.98
CA GLY A 588 20.90 15.09 27.33
C GLY A 588 22.39 14.71 27.41
N VAL A 589 23.13 14.78 26.31
CA VAL A 589 24.55 14.45 26.26
C VAL A 589 25.39 15.72 26.27
N THR A 590 26.40 15.76 27.14
CA THR A 590 27.30 16.93 27.26
C THR A 590 28.11 17.13 25.99
N LYS A 591 28.50 18.39 25.70
CA LYS A 591 29.31 18.73 24.51
C LYS A 591 30.57 17.86 24.38
N ARG A 592 31.25 17.58 25.51
CA ARG A 592 32.45 16.73 25.57
C ARG A 592 32.20 15.27 25.15
N LYS A 593 30.97 14.77 25.33
CA LYS A 593 30.57 13.39 25.01
C LYS A 593 29.92 13.24 23.63
N LEU A 594 29.79 14.32 22.85
CA LEU A 594 29.16 14.27 21.53
C LEU A 594 29.87 13.32 20.55
N ALA A 595 31.18 13.16 20.63
CA ALA A 595 31.92 12.25 19.75
C ALA A 595 31.88 10.77 20.20
N THR A 596 31.24 10.47 21.33
CA THR A 596 31.27 9.14 21.98
C THR A 596 29.98 8.36 21.72
N PRO A 597 29.96 7.04 21.97
CA PRO A 597 28.75 6.23 21.86
C PRO A 597 27.57 6.71 22.71
N ALA A 598 27.85 7.44 23.80
CA ALA A 598 26.80 8.02 24.64
C ALA A 598 25.88 8.98 23.89
N ALA A 599 26.36 9.61 22.80
CA ALA A 599 25.58 10.52 21.94
C ALA A 599 24.77 9.81 20.84
N ARG A 600 24.95 8.50 20.65
CA ARG A 600 24.30 7.75 19.59
C ARG A 600 22.90 7.31 20.01
N LEU A 601 21.97 7.44 19.09
CA LEU A 601 20.68 6.76 19.17
C LEU A 601 20.88 5.29 18.82
N GLN A 602 20.20 4.38 19.50
CA GLN A 602 20.21 2.95 19.20
C GLN A 602 19.66 2.61 17.80
N ILE A 603 19.06 3.61 17.15
CA ILE A 603 18.54 3.52 15.79
C ILE A 603 19.46 4.16 14.74
N CYS A 604 20.65 4.70 15.07
CA CYS A 604 21.57 5.21 14.03
C CYS A 604 22.20 4.06 13.22
N LYS A 605 22.93 4.35 12.13
CA LYS A 605 23.36 3.28 11.20
C LYS A 605 24.34 2.33 11.87
N ILE A 606 25.33 2.86 12.60
CA ILE A 606 26.36 2.03 13.25
C ILE A 606 25.75 1.12 14.31
N GLU A 607 24.84 1.61 15.16
CA GLU A 607 24.22 0.77 16.20
C GLU A 607 23.33 -0.34 15.62
N LEU A 608 22.53 -0.03 14.59
CA LEU A 608 21.73 -1.05 13.89
C LEU A 608 22.60 -2.06 13.15
N PHE A 609 23.71 -1.62 12.54
CA PHE A 609 24.63 -2.50 11.83
C PHE A 609 25.36 -3.42 12.80
N THR A 610 25.87 -2.89 13.92
CA THR A 610 26.49 -3.69 14.99
C THR A 610 25.55 -4.75 15.52
N ARG A 611 24.29 -4.41 15.81
CA ARG A 611 23.30 -5.39 16.26
C ARG A 611 23.04 -6.44 15.18
N PHE A 612 22.82 -6.02 13.93
CA PHE A 612 22.62 -6.93 12.81
C PHE A 612 23.78 -7.92 12.63
N ALA A 613 25.04 -7.46 12.64
CA ALA A 613 26.20 -8.32 12.48
C ALA A 613 26.25 -9.40 13.58
N ARG A 614 26.05 -8.99 14.85
CA ARG A 614 25.96 -9.93 15.98
C ARG A 614 24.88 -10.99 15.78
N THR A 615 23.67 -10.56 15.41
CA THR A 615 22.55 -11.48 15.15
C THR A 615 22.86 -12.41 13.96
N TYR A 616 23.43 -11.88 12.88
CA TYR A 616 23.78 -12.65 11.68
C TYR A 616 24.80 -13.76 11.97
N HIS A 617 25.89 -13.44 12.67
CA HIS A 617 26.90 -14.44 13.05
C HIS A 617 26.34 -15.51 13.98
N ARG A 618 25.50 -15.11 14.94
CA ARG A 618 24.82 -16.06 15.85
C ARG A 618 23.91 -17.02 15.08
N VAL A 619 23.14 -16.52 14.13
CA VAL A 619 22.24 -17.34 13.29
C VAL A 619 23.02 -18.28 12.36
N ALA A 620 24.14 -17.81 11.81
CA ALA A 620 24.95 -18.57 10.87
C ALA A 620 25.84 -19.66 11.50
N GLY A 621 25.88 -19.77 12.84
CA GLY A 621 26.67 -20.80 13.53
C GLY A 621 28.19 -20.63 13.46
N SER A 622 28.68 -19.44 13.09
CA SER A 622 30.12 -19.15 13.06
C SER A 622 30.66 -18.97 14.47
N SER A 623 31.74 -19.68 14.81
CA SER A 623 32.40 -19.65 16.12
C SER A 623 33.26 -18.41 16.36
N SER A 624 33.14 -17.35 15.54
CA SER A 624 33.83 -16.10 15.84
C SER A 624 33.27 -15.53 17.13
N SER A 625 34.09 -15.49 18.18
CA SER A 625 33.69 -14.97 19.48
C SER A 625 33.50 -13.46 19.37
N ILE A 626 32.31 -13.02 18.97
CA ILE A 626 31.88 -11.63 19.17
C ILE A 626 31.44 -11.52 20.64
N ARG A 627 32.35 -11.81 21.58
CA ARG A 627 32.17 -11.47 23.00
C ARG A 627 32.33 -9.97 23.13
N ASP A 628 31.35 -9.33 23.76
CA ASP A 628 31.33 -7.93 24.18
C ASP A 628 32.21 -7.01 23.33
N LEU A 629 31.76 -6.73 22.10
CA LEU A 629 32.19 -5.53 21.40
C LEU A 629 31.73 -4.32 22.22
N GLY A 630 32.53 -3.99 23.23
CA GLY A 630 32.52 -2.72 23.91
C GLY A 630 32.65 -1.67 22.83
N VAL A 631 31.71 -0.74 22.81
CA VAL A 631 31.62 0.30 21.78
C VAL A 631 32.77 1.30 22.01
N ASN A 632 34.02 0.94 21.76
CA ASN A 632 35.16 1.77 22.12
C ASN A 632 35.93 2.19 20.88
N ASN A 633 35.69 3.46 20.53
CA ASN A 633 36.41 4.29 19.56
C ASN A 633 36.19 3.95 18.08
N LEU A 634 36.37 4.98 17.25
CA LEU A 634 36.07 5.02 15.82
C LEU A 634 37.38 5.34 15.11
N VAL A 635 37.75 4.61 14.07
CA VAL A 635 38.83 5.00 13.16
C VAL A 635 38.23 5.14 11.76
N PRO A 636 38.43 6.27 11.04
CA PRO A 636 38.19 6.31 9.60
C PRO A 636 39.08 5.26 8.94
N ALA A 637 38.60 4.50 7.96
CA ALA A 637 39.43 3.51 7.26
C ALA A 637 40.74 4.16 6.77
N SER A 638 41.86 3.85 7.43
CA SER A 638 43.19 4.30 7.02
C SER A 638 43.72 3.32 5.99
N GLY A 639 43.98 3.79 4.77
CA GLY A 639 44.62 3.01 3.72
C GLY A 639 44.04 3.30 2.35
N GLN A 640 44.39 4.45 1.76
CA GLN A 640 44.25 4.67 0.33
C GLN A 640 45.09 3.62 -0.42
N GLN A 641 44.44 2.66 -1.06
CA GLN A 641 44.94 2.19 -2.35
C GLN A 641 44.06 2.86 -3.41
N HIS A 642 44.67 3.79 -4.14
CA HIS A 642 44.06 4.44 -5.29
C HIS A 642 43.64 3.37 -6.31
N TYR A 643 42.33 3.19 -6.48
CA TYR A 643 41.78 2.49 -7.63
C TYR A 643 41.58 3.52 -8.74
N ASP A 644 42.36 3.39 -9.82
CA ASP A 644 42.23 4.19 -11.04
C ASP A 644 41.12 3.60 -11.93
N PRO A 645 39.99 4.30 -12.13
CA PRO A 645 38.86 3.79 -12.92
C PRO A 645 39.13 3.74 -14.44
N ALA A 646 40.29 4.21 -14.93
CA ALA A 646 40.56 4.34 -16.36
C ALA A 646 41.20 3.09 -17.03
N ALA A 647 41.58 2.04 -16.28
CA ALA A 647 42.28 0.89 -16.84
C ALA A 647 41.39 -0.33 -17.22
N ALA A 648 40.07 -0.27 -16.97
CA ALA A 648 39.16 -1.40 -17.21
C ALA A 648 38.33 -1.28 -18.51
N VAL A 649 38.81 -0.53 -19.52
CA VAL A 649 38.19 -0.43 -20.84
C VAL A 649 39.25 -0.64 -21.93
N ALA A 650 39.88 -1.82 -21.95
CA ALA A 650 40.54 -2.36 -23.16
C ALA A 650 41.01 -3.79 -22.92
N SER A 651 40.18 -4.76 -23.29
CA SER A 651 40.56 -5.99 -24.03
C SER A 651 39.45 -7.03 -23.87
N GLY A 652 38.70 -7.22 -24.95
CA GLY A 652 37.78 -8.33 -25.09
C GLY A 652 38.52 -9.60 -25.47
N THR A 653 38.09 -10.73 -24.92
CA THR A 653 37.78 -11.98 -25.66
C THR A 653 37.17 -12.99 -24.67
N PRO A 654 36.13 -13.73 -25.06
CA PRO A 654 35.50 -14.73 -24.20
C PRO A 654 36.25 -16.06 -24.28
N ARG A 655 36.55 -16.67 -23.13
CA ARG A 655 36.92 -18.09 -23.03
C ARG A 655 35.73 -18.87 -22.49
N GLU A 656 35.22 -19.78 -23.32
CA GLU A 656 34.41 -20.92 -22.90
C GLU A 656 35.29 -21.86 -22.06
N ASP A 657 34.74 -22.42 -20.98
CA ASP A 657 35.22 -23.71 -20.49
C ASP A 657 34.09 -24.52 -19.85
N LYS A 658 34.24 -25.84 -20.03
CA LYS A 658 33.24 -26.90 -20.05
C LYS A 658 32.68 -27.27 -18.68
N LEU A 659 31.39 -27.62 -18.65
CA LEU A 659 30.81 -28.47 -17.61
C LEU A 659 31.30 -29.90 -17.78
N ASP A 660 31.77 -30.51 -16.69
CA ASP A 660 31.92 -31.96 -16.61
C ASP A 660 31.04 -32.51 -15.50
N ALA A 661 30.32 -33.58 -15.81
CA ALA A 661 29.29 -34.20 -15.00
C ALA A 661 29.77 -35.57 -14.51
N THR A 662 29.67 -35.84 -13.21
CA THR A 662 29.71 -37.21 -12.68
C THR A 662 28.68 -37.40 -11.56
N GLN A 663 28.06 -38.59 -11.55
CA GLN A 663 26.86 -38.98 -10.81
C GLN A 663 27.15 -39.85 -9.57
N SER A 664 26.28 -39.71 -8.53
CA SER A 664 25.73 -40.73 -7.59
C SER A 664 26.69 -41.46 -6.62
N HIS A 665 26.40 -41.74 -5.33
CA HIS A 665 25.21 -42.33 -4.66
C HIS A 665 25.25 -42.12 -3.11
N PRO A 666 24.25 -42.59 -2.29
CA PRO A 666 23.82 -41.96 -1.03
C PRO A 666 24.38 -42.59 0.26
N GLY A 667 24.51 -41.81 1.33
CA GLY A 667 24.70 -42.32 2.69
C GLY A 667 25.31 -41.32 3.67
N GLU A 668 24.58 -41.07 4.76
CA GLU A 668 24.98 -40.48 6.05
C GLU A 668 25.26 -38.96 6.15
N MET A 669 24.51 -38.33 7.07
CA MET A 669 24.64 -36.92 7.46
C MET A 669 25.93 -36.70 8.26
N VAL A 670 26.88 -35.98 7.66
CA VAL A 670 28.01 -35.35 8.34
C VAL A 670 27.79 -33.83 8.32
N PRO A 671 28.01 -33.09 9.43
CA PRO A 671 27.93 -31.63 9.40
C PRO A 671 29.00 -31.07 8.46
N LEU A 672 28.59 -30.29 7.48
CA LEU A 672 29.53 -29.62 6.56
C LEU A 672 30.45 -28.65 7.33
N PRO A 673 31.76 -28.59 7.00
CA PRO A 673 32.65 -27.54 7.48
C PRO A 673 32.22 -26.17 6.94
N VAL A 674 32.37 -25.13 7.76
CA VAL A 674 31.95 -23.74 7.47
C VAL A 674 32.98 -23.07 6.54
N GLU A 675 32.91 -23.33 5.23
CA GLU A 675 33.46 -22.44 4.20
C GLU A 675 32.30 -21.75 3.46
N GLY A 676 32.26 -20.42 3.47
CA GLY A 676 31.35 -19.64 2.60
C GLY A 676 30.38 -18.66 3.27
N VAL A 677 30.33 -18.53 4.60
CA VAL A 677 29.55 -17.47 5.27
C VAL A 677 30.40 -16.18 5.33
N PRO A 678 29.98 -15.07 4.70
CA PRO A 678 30.72 -13.82 4.75
C PRO A 678 30.86 -13.30 6.19
N ASP A 679 32.07 -12.88 6.57
CA ASP A 679 32.34 -12.25 7.86
C ASP A 679 31.84 -10.80 7.84
N ILE A 680 30.55 -10.60 8.12
CA ILE A 680 29.89 -9.28 8.07
C ILE A 680 30.57 -8.26 9.00
N GLY A 681 31.15 -8.71 10.12
CA GLY A 681 31.90 -7.86 11.05
C GLY A 681 33.11 -7.16 10.41
N LYS A 682 33.71 -7.75 9.36
CA LYS A 682 34.88 -7.19 8.66
C LYS A 682 34.52 -6.33 7.44
N LEU A 683 33.24 -6.25 7.08
CA LEU A 683 32.78 -5.49 5.92
C LEU A 683 32.44 -4.05 6.30
N SER A 684 32.63 -3.12 5.35
CA SER A 684 32.01 -1.80 5.44
C SER A 684 30.49 -1.93 5.40
N TYR A 685 29.76 -0.96 5.94
CA TYR A 685 28.29 -0.97 5.93
C TYR A 685 27.72 -1.04 4.50
N THR A 686 28.36 -0.38 3.53
CA THR A 686 28.00 -0.51 2.09
C THR A 686 28.23 -1.93 1.59
N SER A 687 29.38 -2.53 1.89
CA SER A 687 29.76 -3.88 1.46
C SER A 687 28.85 -4.94 2.07
N ALA A 688 28.50 -4.84 3.36
CA ALA A 688 27.53 -5.74 3.99
C ALA A 688 26.14 -5.64 3.34
N LYS A 689 25.70 -4.43 2.96
CA LYS A 689 24.46 -4.26 2.19
C LYS A 689 24.55 -4.82 0.77
N ALA A 690 25.76 -4.96 0.21
CA ALA A 690 25.98 -5.54 -1.11
C ALA A 690 25.64 -7.02 -1.18
N LEU A 691 25.75 -7.74 -0.06
CA LEU A 691 25.38 -9.15 0.06
C LEU A 691 23.90 -9.41 -0.23
N SER A 692 23.03 -8.41 -0.05
CA SER A 692 21.59 -8.52 -0.39
C SER A 692 21.36 -8.31 -1.88
N VAL A 693 21.86 -9.23 -2.71
CA VAL A 693 21.90 -9.12 -4.18
C VAL A 693 20.50 -8.87 -4.76
N GLU A 694 19.52 -9.68 -4.38
CA GLU A 694 18.13 -9.55 -4.87
C GLU A 694 17.51 -8.19 -4.52
N TYR A 695 17.66 -7.73 -3.27
CA TYR A 695 17.18 -6.41 -2.84
C TYR A 695 17.81 -5.29 -3.68
N ARG A 696 19.10 -5.41 -3.99
CA ARG A 696 19.83 -4.41 -4.80
C ARG A 696 19.40 -4.44 -6.26
N ALA A 697 19.23 -5.62 -6.85
CA ALA A 697 18.73 -5.77 -8.20
C ALA A 697 17.36 -5.10 -8.35
N GLN A 698 16.43 -5.41 -7.43
CA GLN A 698 15.09 -4.81 -7.42
C GLN A 698 15.12 -3.30 -7.13
N TRP A 699 16.01 -2.83 -6.24
CA TRP A 699 16.21 -1.39 -6.03
C TRP A 699 16.73 -0.69 -7.28
N ALA A 700 17.71 -1.26 -7.99
CA ALA A 700 18.26 -0.68 -9.21
C ALA A 700 17.19 -0.56 -10.30
N ARG A 701 16.40 -1.62 -10.51
CA ARG A 701 15.25 -1.62 -11.42
C ARG A 701 14.25 -0.53 -11.04
N MET A 702 13.81 -0.50 -9.78
CA MET A 702 12.83 0.48 -9.31
C MET A 702 13.34 1.93 -9.38
N ARG A 703 14.62 2.16 -9.05
CA ARG A 703 15.22 3.50 -9.08
C ARG A 703 15.16 4.10 -10.47
N VAL A 704 15.46 3.31 -11.50
CA VAL A 704 15.47 3.76 -12.90
C VAL A 704 14.05 3.83 -13.46
N HIS A 705 13.27 2.76 -13.31
CA HIS A 705 12.00 2.62 -14.05
C HIS A 705 10.77 3.15 -13.32
N MET A 706 10.85 3.37 -12.01
CA MET A 706 9.69 3.81 -11.21
C MET A 706 9.89 5.19 -10.61
N PHE A 707 11.11 5.53 -10.19
CA PHE A 707 11.43 6.83 -9.60
C PHE A 707 12.16 7.78 -10.54
N GLU A 708 12.68 7.30 -11.67
CA GLU A 708 13.53 8.01 -12.65
C GLU A 708 14.85 8.51 -12.05
N LYS A 709 14.78 9.42 -11.06
CA LYS A 709 15.94 9.92 -10.32
C LYS A 709 15.66 9.95 -8.82
N TRP A 710 16.68 9.54 -8.07
CA TRP A 710 16.67 9.51 -6.61
C TRP A 710 17.90 10.21 -6.08
N THR A 711 17.80 10.95 -4.96
CA THR A 711 18.99 11.55 -4.36
C THR A 711 19.86 10.50 -3.69
N GLU A 712 21.10 10.40 -4.16
CA GLU A 712 22.09 9.51 -3.58
C GLU A 712 22.93 10.27 -2.55
N LYS A 713 23.35 9.54 -1.52
CA LYS A 713 24.29 10.06 -0.54
C LYS A 713 25.69 9.70 -1.04
N PRO A 714 26.70 10.56 -0.82
CA PRO A 714 28.09 10.25 -1.10
C PRO A 714 28.49 8.85 -0.58
N ASP A 715 29.29 8.13 -1.36
CA ASP A 715 29.64 6.73 -1.10
C ASP A 715 30.41 6.56 0.22
N ASP A 716 31.27 7.53 0.55
CA ASP A 716 32.03 7.61 1.80
C ASP A 716 31.14 7.57 3.06
N LEU A 717 29.88 8.02 2.99
CA LEU A 717 28.91 7.95 4.10
C LEU A 717 28.42 6.53 4.44
N GLY A 718 28.86 5.53 3.68
CA GLY A 718 28.60 4.10 3.91
C GLY A 718 29.86 3.27 4.17
N GLU A 719 31.06 3.84 4.07
CA GLU A 719 32.32 3.09 4.17
C GLU A 719 32.85 2.89 5.59
N PHE A 720 32.06 3.18 6.61
CA PHE A 720 32.39 2.83 7.99
C PHE A 720 32.18 1.33 8.26
N SER A 721 33.01 0.75 9.13
CA SER A 721 32.92 -0.63 9.63
C SER A 721 32.56 -0.66 11.12
N ILE A 722 32.28 -1.86 11.62
CA ILE A 722 32.17 -2.12 13.06
C ILE A 722 33.60 -2.44 13.54
N ASP A 723 34.04 -1.84 14.64
CA ASP A 723 35.34 -2.16 15.21
C ASP A 723 35.31 -3.60 15.73
N ALA A 724 36.04 -4.51 15.08
CA ALA A 724 36.29 -5.85 15.56
C ALA A 724 37.70 -5.83 16.13
N ASP A 725 37.80 -5.72 17.46
CA ASP A 725 39.02 -5.61 18.26
C ASP A 725 40.27 -6.19 17.55
N THR A 726 41.07 -5.32 16.91
CA THR A 726 42.43 -5.66 16.47
C THR A 726 43.35 -5.56 17.69
N ARG A 727 43.24 -6.53 18.59
CA ARG A 727 44.31 -6.88 19.52
C ARG A 727 44.84 -8.25 19.15
N SER A 728 45.72 -8.26 18.17
CA SER A 728 46.76 -9.29 18.02
C SER A 728 47.96 -8.90 18.85
#